data_AF-A0A8J8MKG6-F1
#
_entry.id   AF-A0A8J8MKG6-F1
#
_cell.length_a   1.000
_cell.length_b   1.000
_cell.length_c   1.000
_cell.angle_alpha   90.00
_cell.angle_beta   90.00
_cell.angle_gamma   90.00
#
_symmetry.space_group_name_H-M   'P 1'
#
loop_
_entity.id
_entity.type
_entity.pdbx_description
1 polymer ?
#
loop_
_entity_poly.entity_id
_entity_poly.type
_entity_poly.pdbx_seq_one_letter_code
_entity_poly.pdbx_strand_id
1 'polypeptide(L)'
;MAFDPNLFTVDVSPDPTNIVLGNTGEVTITASNSNPGDWGYNLTYVMTIPDGVSFVSADVPPTSQTLNVDDTITLTWLDIKDLAPNEIGYTFNVTLMADEDFRSTGTEVPFNIPLTPVSVSGTVDTLPRGNSEPGNIKYTKSDSTSVIPLQYAVRKSVPGKMPKGASTPPPADWPYTHEITIENNTRQTSDVNISDVMDNGLRYIGPIGAVGPDSAQLLAPTIVVPTAGGQDFVSITWNAIALSMGSTNTITYDVAIWDNFTVGGIENSGSRIPHLTPLDNDVTMTGLPGPVVMTTGTTLAMDLTIDKSQAPTTLDVGTVITYTLTYRVNQYDDVNSVVITDVIGDGQTYQSASVPPDAPPVKNPVTGLTTVTWSLGTLITSTTGVITFTTVVDNNYTAPPGGPVLAGDTLSNTVDINGFNANSFTPTPDSSGSSGMILLPSIMKQLVQVYYRDGTPKPAGITAVAPGDLVEFQVNYLYFDDATQKEILVSDFLPLTLDAASISNLVYNPFLPILGPTPTGNNGVEWLLDNFIIGTANWTVNFQVSMFDVDFEGTDVNLVKLSGLDTEGIAYSDRDQIDVNFGQPDMVLTKNVAGPTPNAVVPGQVYTYTIVISNPQNMDGTVVDAFDVDFSDVIPNLLTYVGGSLTAVASSGTPVFNAPVFTSPDQIDMMILRLKPDDAIELTYQVIVDAGIGPGISLTNDANTTSPYSQQFDPNLSNYQYPGLERSASQTLTTASAPITKTVDINDRVVGDPVRYTLTWTVPQGLTAYNVVISDVLPIGQTYDNDAMPVDPSSVVGQIITWPTIPIVDATLAPVTLVYSFRALIDSSAPTPPTYTETQTNTGRVNWDSEPSGLPMEETGTVDVFVRNPNIAPVKGERNVSRGQADYVVSTEAIAGEIIEYRITITNDGSADAYNIIVIDQPGGITAGLSYVPLSIIAPAGTVASYVVSENYIFWNVPFLGIGDSLELIFRVRVTNNVIPGETLTNEAQVESFTNINMVFIYPSVDSNSVSVFIEPGVRGIRLENLNDFIIY
;
A
#
# COMPACT_ATOMS: atom_id res chain seq x y z
N MET A 1 3.45 -32.12 21.14
CA MET A 1 3.08 -33.18 20.18
C MET A 1 2.92 -32.42 18.88
N ALA A 2 1.86 -32.54 18.10
CA ALA A 2 1.43 -31.40 17.27
C ALA A 2 0.16 -30.87 17.92
N PHE A 3 -0.05 -29.54 17.89
CA PHE A 3 -1.24 -28.91 18.46
C PHE A 3 -2.52 -29.57 17.91
N ASP A 4 -3.38 -30.09 18.79
CA ASP A 4 -4.66 -30.70 18.43
C ASP A 4 -5.76 -29.64 18.44
N PRO A 5 -6.30 -29.27 17.26
CA PRO A 5 -7.36 -28.26 17.19
C PRO A 5 -8.69 -28.70 17.82
N ASN A 6 -8.89 -29.96 18.19
CA ASN A 6 -10.10 -30.38 18.92
C ASN A 6 -10.05 -30.04 20.41
N LEU A 7 -8.86 -29.77 20.94
CA LEU A 7 -8.64 -29.38 22.33
C LEU A 7 -8.60 -27.86 22.52
N PHE A 8 -8.77 -27.09 21.45
CA PHE A 8 -9.02 -25.66 21.48
C PHE A 8 -10.52 -25.40 21.29
N THR A 9 -11.15 -24.67 22.23
CA THR A 9 -12.57 -24.30 22.15
C THR A 9 -12.74 -22.78 22.27
N VAL A 10 -13.80 -22.29 21.63
CA VAL A 10 -14.28 -20.90 21.71
C VAL A 10 -15.79 -21.00 21.76
N ASP A 11 -16.38 -20.49 22.84
CA ASP A 11 -17.82 -20.55 23.10
C ASP A 11 -18.35 -19.15 23.41
N VAL A 12 -19.59 -18.86 23.02
CA VAL A 12 -20.25 -17.56 23.23
C VAL A 12 -21.58 -17.73 23.97
N SER A 13 -21.82 -16.91 25.00
CA SER A 13 -23.00 -17.03 25.88
C SER A 13 -23.52 -15.65 26.30
N PRO A 14 -24.85 -15.47 26.48
CA PRO A 14 -25.93 -16.43 26.25
C PRO A 14 -26.27 -16.63 24.76
N ASP A 15 -26.92 -17.75 24.41
CA ASP A 15 -27.56 -17.96 23.10
C ASP A 15 -29.00 -18.47 23.28
N PRO A 16 -30.03 -17.72 22.81
CA PRO A 16 -29.96 -16.42 22.15
C PRO A 16 -29.71 -15.25 23.11
N THR A 17 -29.11 -14.18 22.59
CA THR A 17 -28.95 -12.89 23.29
C THR A 17 -30.18 -12.01 23.09
N ASN A 18 -31.03 -11.94 24.11
CA ASN A 18 -32.24 -11.10 24.11
C ASN A 18 -31.93 -9.67 24.57
N ILE A 19 -32.15 -8.68 23.70
CA ILE A 19 -31.87 -7.27 23.98
C ILE A 19 -33.10 -6.43 23.61
N VAL A 20 -33.58 -5.55 24.50
CA VAL A 20 -34.64 -4.60 24.14
C VAL A 20 -34.11 -3.62 23.09
N LEU A 21 -34.88 -3.38 22.04
CA LEU A 21 -34.47 -2.49 20.95
C LEU A 21 -34.12 -1.09 21.49
N GLY A 22 -32.89 -0.63 21.19
CA GLY A 22 -32.31 0.62 21.68
C GLY A 22 -31.54 0.51 23.01
N ASN A 23 -31.55 -0.67 23.65
CA ASN A 23 -30.82 -0.95 24.89
C ASN A 23 -29.59 -1.83 24.63
N THR A 24 -28.80 -2.04 25.69
CA THR A 24 -27.59 -2.87 25.66
C THR A 24 -27.79 -4.25 26.28
N GLY A 25 -26.96 -5.20 25.87
CA GLY A 25 -26.82 -6.53 26.46
C GLY A 25 -25.37 -7.00 26.43
N GLU A 26 -25.02 -7.93 27.32
CA GLU A 26 -23.67 -8.47 27.43
C GLU A 26 -23.58 -9.87 26.84
N VAL A 27 -22.45 -10.15 26.20
CA VAL A 27 -22.07 -11.45 25.64
C VAL A 27 -20.69 -11.81 26.19
N THR A 28 -20.56 -12.98 26.79
CA THR A 28 -19.30 -13.53 27.29
C THR A 28 -18.74 -14.52 26.28
N ILE A 29 -17.48 -14.32 25.87
CA ILE A 29 -16.69 -15.24 25.06
C ILE A 29 -15.78 -16.02 25.99
N THR A 30 -15.71 -17.34 25.84
CA THR A 30 -14.81 -18.20 26.62
C THR A 30 -13.89 -18.97 25.68
N ALA A 31 -12.58 -18.96 25.94
CA ALA A 31 -11.59 -19.76 25.22
C ALA A 31 -10.82 -20.69 26.14
N SER A 32 -10.52 -21.89 25.66
CA SER A 32 -9.76 -22.91 26.40
C SER A 32 -8.78 -23.63 25.50
N ASN A 33 -7.58 -23.90 26.01
CA ASN A 33 -6.57 -24.77 25.40
C ASN A 33 -6.31 -25.98 26.31
N SER A 34 -7.00 -27.09 26.04
CA SER A 34 -6.81 -28.36 26.76
C SER A 34 -5.67 -29.22 26.16
N ASN A 35 -4.80 -28.66 25.31
CA ASN A 35 -3.63 -29.38 24.83
C ASN A 35 -2.62 -29.59 25.97
N PRO A 36 -2.10 -30.81 26.18
CA PRO A 36 -1.27 -31.13 27.35
C PRO A 36 0.17 -30.60 27.28
N GLY A 37 0.62 -30.06 26.14
CA GLY A 37 1.99 -29.54 26.02
C GLY A 37 2.24 -28.62 24.84
N ASP A 38 1.20 -28.20 24.11
CA ASP A 38 1.32 -27.32 22.96
C ASP A 38 0.55 -26.02 23.25
N TRP A 39 1.22 -24.89 23.05
CA TRP A 39 0.64 -23.56 23.24
C TRP A 39 -0.31 -23.21 22.09
N GLY A 40 -1.37 -22.47 22.39
CA GLY A 40 -2.15 -21.72 21.40
C GLY A 40 -1.72 -20.26 21.46
N TYR A 41 -0.86 -19.83 20.54
CA TYR A 41 -0.31 -18.48 20.59
C TYR A 41 -1.24 -17.44 19.96
N ASN A 42 -1.05 -16.17 20.32
CA ASN A 42 -1.61 -15.01 19.61
C ASN A 42 -3.14 -15.10 19.42
N LEU A 43 -3.85 -15.46 20.49
CA LEU A 43 -5.31 -15.56 20.49
C LEU A 43 -5.90 -14.27 19.95
N THR A 44 -6.50 -14.39 18.77
CA THR A 44 -7.11 -13.29 18.04
C THR A 44 -8.60 -13.56 17.95
N TYR A 45 -9.41 -12.63 18.46
CA TYR A 45 -10.86 -12.68 18.23
C TYR A 45 -11.24 -11.83 17.04
N VAL A 46 -12.08 -12.39 16.17
CA VAL A 46 -12.82 -11.65 15.14
C VAL A 46 -14.30 -11.86 15.41
N MET A 47 -14.99 -10.77 15.77
CA MET A 47 -16.43 -10.74 15.92
C MET A 47 -17.05 -10.03 14.73
N THR A 48 -18.02 -10.66 14.08
CA THR A 48 -18.84 -10.04 13.04
C THR A 48 -20.23 -9.78 13.60
N ILE A 49 -20.57 -8.50 13.68
CA ILE A 49 -21.83 -8.00 14.19
C ILE A 49 -22.75 -7.74 12.98
N PRO A 50 -23.96 -8.32 12.95
CA PRO A 50 -24.91 -8.17 11.85
C PRO A 50 -25.46 -6.74 11.77
N ASP A 51 -26.09 -6.39 10.65
CA ASP A 51 -26.96 -5.21 10.58
C ASP A 51 -28.11 -5.32 11.60
N GLY A 52 -28.45 -4.19 12.23
CA GLY A 52 -29.42 -4.10 13.32
C GLY A 52 -28.85 -4.34 14.73
N VAL A 53 -27.53 -4.54 14.86
CA VAL A 53 -26.83 -4.64 16.16
C VAL A 53 -25.55 -3.81 16.12
N SER A 54 -25.25 -3.06 17.18
CA SER A 54 -24.03 -2.24 17.30
C SER A 54 -23.15 -2.67 18.46
N PHE A 55 -21.86 -2.34 18.35
CA PHE A 55 -20.87 -2.49 19.43
C PHE A 55 -20.93 -1.31 20.41
N VAL A 56 -20.77 -1.58 21.71
CA VAL A 56 -20.73 -0.54 22.76
C VAL A 56 -19.39 -0.52 23.48
N SER A 57 -18.99 -1.64 24.08
CA SER A 57 -17.76 -1.77 24.89
C SER A 57 -17.32 -3.23 25.00
N ALA A 58 -16.09 -3.45 25.47
CA ALA A 58 -15.56 -4.77 25.83
C ALA A 58 -14.53 -4.61 26.96
N ASP A 59 -14.14 -5.72 27.60
CA ASP A 59 -13.11 -5.72 28.66
C ASP A 59 -11.79 -5.07 28.17
N VAL A 60 -11.44 -5.32 26.90
CA VAL A 60 -10.33 -4.67 26.18
C VAL A 60 -10.87 -4.07 24.88
N PRO A 61 -10.55 -2.81 24.53
CA PRO A 61 -10.96 -2.22 23.25
C PRO A 61 -10.44 -3.02 22.04
N PRO A 62 -11.21 -3.08 20.93
CA PRO A 62 -10.77 -3.77 19.71
C PRO A 62 -9.58 -3.05 19.07
N THR A 63 -8.62 -3.83 18.56
CA THR A 63 -7.48 -3.33 17.77
C THR A 63 -7.95 -2.66 16.48
N SER A 64 -9.03 -3.16 15.87
CA SER A 64 -9.68 -2.50 14.74
C SER A 64 -11.18 -2.74 14.72
N GLN A 65 -11.89 -1.77 14.17
CA GLN A 65 -13.32 -1.80 13.92
C GLN A 65 -13.57 -1.32 12.49
N THR A 66 -14.20 -2.17 11.68
CA THR A 66 -14.50 -1.87 10.27
C THR A 66 -15.99 -2.03 10.03
N LEU A 67 -16.61 -1.02 9.40
CA LEU A 67 -17.94 -1.12 8.82
C LEU A 67 -17.79 -1.66 7.38
N ASN A 68 -18.38 -2.82 7.12
CA ASN A 68 -18.28 -3.50 5.83
C ASN A 68 -19.32 -2.97 4.83
N VAL A 69 -19.12 -3.30 3.54
CA VAL A 69 -20.02 -2.91 2.44
C VAL A 69 -21.40 -3.57 2.55
N ASP A 70 -21.51 -4.68 3.29
CA ASP A 70 -22.76 -5.36 3.62
C ASP A 70 -23.37 -4.88 4.95
N ASP A 71 -22.91 -3.75 5.48
CA ASP A 71 -23.36 -3.09 6.71
C ASP A 71 -23.15 -3.88 8.01
N THR A 72 -22.42 -5.00 7.94
CA THR A 72 -21.88 -5.68 9.13
C THR A 72 -20.71 -4.89 9.74
N ILE A 73 -20.51 -5.03 11.05
CA ILE A 73 -19.35 -4.46 11.75
C ILE A 73 -18.40 -5.61 12.10
N THR A 74 -17.17 -5.56 11.61
CA THR A 74 -16.12 -6.50 12.03
C THR A 74 -15.25 -5.84 13.09
N LEU A 75 -15.19 -6.47 14.26
CA LEU A 75 -14.27 -6.14 15.34
C LEU A 75 -13.15 -7.17 15.37
N THR A 76 -11.91 -6.68 15.47
CA THR A 76 -10.73 -7.54 15.61
C THR A 76 -9.96 -7.15 16.86
N TRP A 77 -9.67 -8.15 17.68
CA TRP A 77 -8.74 -8.08 18.81
C TRP A 77 -7.54 -8.94 18.46
N LEU A 78 -6.46 -8.30 18.04
CA LEU A 78 -5.25 -8.98 17.57
C LEU A 78 -4.37 -9.36 18.77
N ASP A 79 -3.95 -10.62 18.83
CA ASP A 79 -2.94 -11.16 19.74
C ASP A 79 -3.17 -10.81 21.22
N ILE A 80 -4.43 -10.80 21.69
CA ILE A 80 -4.76 -10.30 23.04
C ILE A 80 -4.23 -11.17 24.17
N LYS A 81 -3.97 -12.44 23.90
CA LYS A 81 -3.56 -13.43 24.90
C LYS A 81 -2.87 -14.61 24.22
N ASP A 82 -1.99 -15.27 24.94
CA ASP A 82 -1.55 -16.62 24.60
C ASP A 82 -2.32 -17.61 25.49
N LEU A 83 -2.54 -18.85 25.04
CA LEU A 83 -3.13 -19.90 25.86
C LEU A 83 -2.08 -20.97 26.14
N ALA A 84 -1.62 -21.01 27.39
CA ALA A 84 -0.67 -22.02 27.85
C ALA A 84 -1.27 -23.43 27.74
N PRO A 85 -0.44 -24.49 27.72
CA PRO A 85 -0.91 -25.86 27.76
C PRO A 85 -1.77 -26.11 29.01
N ASN A 86 -2.98 -26.65 28.83
CA ASN A 86 -4.00 -26.85 29.88
C ASN A 86 -4.54 -25.57 30.53
N GLU A 87 -4.47 -24.41 29.85
CA GLU A 87 -5.17 -23.21 30.29
C GLU A 87 -6.63 -23.26 29.83
N ILE A 88 -7.58 -23.28 30.77
CA ILE A 88 -9.01 -23.46 30.49
C ILE A 88 -9.84 -22.31 31.07
N GLY A 89 -10.89 -21.91 30.36
CA GLY A 89 -11.89 -20.98 30.87
C GLY A 89 -11.48 -19.50 30.87
N TYR A 90 -10.60 -19.05 29.97
CA TYR A 90 -10.35 -17.62 29.79
C TYR A 90 -11.61 -16.93 29.28
N THR A 91 -12.11 -15.93 30.00
CA THR A 91 -13.34 -15.21 29.67
C THR A 91 -13.06 -13.78 29.20
N PHE A 92 -13.88 -13.30 28.26
CA PHE A 92 -13.79 -11.97 27.65
C PHE A 92 -15.21 -11.44 27.34
N ASN A 93 -15.61 -10.35 27.96
CA ASN A 93 -16.97 -9.80 27.83
C ASN A 93 -17.06 -8.68 26.79
N VAL A 94 -18.18 -8.67 26.04
CA VAL A 94 -18.52 -7.68 25.02
C VAL A 94 -19.95 -7.19 25.22
N THR A 95 -20.13 -5.88 25.26
CA THR A 95 -21.43 -5.22 25.35
C THR A 95 -21.91 -4.81 23.96
N LEU A 96 -23.12 -5.24 23.58
CA LEU A 96 -23.78 -4.97 22.31
C LEU A 96 -25.07 -4.16 22.51
N MET A 97 -25.55 -3.51 21.47
CA MET A 97 -26.82 -2.77 21.43
C MET A 97 -27.68 -3.27 20.28
N ALA A 98 -28.99 -3.43 20.50
CA ALA A 98 -29.94 -3.67 19.41
C ALA A 98 -30.35 -2.32 18.79
N ASP A 99 -30.08 -2.10 17.50
CA ASP A 99 -30.28 -0.81 16.85
C ASP A 99 -31.74 -0.56 16.50
N GLU A 100 -32.15 0.71 16.44
CA GLU A 100 -33.51 1.06 15.98
C GLU A 100 -33.71 0.79 14.49
N ASP A 101 -32.73 1.09 13.65
CA ASP A 101 -32.84 0.96 12.20
C ASP A 101 -31.69 0.12 11.66
N PHE A 102 -31.96 -0.66 10.63
CA PHE A 102 -30.92 -1.29 9.81
C PHE A 102 -30.09 -0.20 9.16
N ARG A 103 -28.77 -0.25 9.38
CA ARG A 103 -27.79 0.67 8.81
C ARG A 103 -27.84 0.69 7.29
N SER A 104 -28.04 -0.47 6.66
CA SER A 104 -28.07 -0.66 5.20
C SER A 104 -29.20 0.08 4.48
N THR A 105 -30.39 0.06 5.08
CA THR A 105 -31.63 0.47 4.43
C THR A 105 -32.28 1.68 5.08
N GLY A 106 -31.88 2.01 6.31
CA GLY A 106 -32.58 2.94 7.19
C GLY A 106 -34.01 2.48 7.53
N THR A 107 -34.31 1.19 7.34
CA THR A 107 -35.61 0.63 7.70
C THR A 107 -35.56 0.07 9.11
N GLU A 108 -36.70 0.12 9.79
CA GLU A 108 -36.83 -0.33 11.16
C GLU A 108 -36.44 -1.80 11.37
N VAL A 109 -35.60 -2.05 12.38
CA VAL A 109 -35.30 -3.40 12.85
C VAL A 109 -36.59 -4.05 13.41
N PRO A 110 -36.95 -5.28 13.00
CA PRO A 110 -38.20 -5.90 13.45
C PRO A 110 -38.11 -6.34 14.91
N PHE A 111 -39.21 -6.20 15.63
CA PHE A 111 -39.34 -6.74 16.99
C PHE A 111 -39.54 -8.25 16.99
N ASN A 112 -38.93 -8.91 17.97
CA ASN A 112 -39.11 -10.33 18.31
C ASN A 112 -38.79 -11.29 17.15
N ILE A 113 -38.00 -10.85 16.18
CA ILE A 113 -37.48 -11.67 15.10
C ILE A 113 -35.97 -11.81 15.33
N PRO A 114 -35.43 -13.03 15.45
CA PRO A 114 -33.99 -13.23 15.51
C PRO A 114 -33.33 -12.59 14.28
N LEU A 115 -32.33 -11.75 14.54
CA LEU A 115 -31.48 -11.21 13.50
C LEU A 115 -30.48 -12.28 13.04
N THR A 116 -29.74 -11.96 11.99
CA THR A 116 -28.54 -12.73 11.65
C THR A 116 -27.66 -12.85 12.89
N PRO A 117 -27.11 -14.03 13.24
CA PRO A 117 -26.34 -14.18 14.45
C PRO A 117 -25.08 -13.31 14.48
N VAL A 118 -24.70 -12.87 15.68
CA VAL A 118 -23.36 -12.36 15.95
C VAL A 118 -22.44 -13.57 15.93
N SER A 119 -21.49 -13.61 15.00
CA SER A 119 -20.51 -14.69 14.92
C SER A 119 -19.20 -14.25 15.55
N VAL A 120 -18.66 -15.07 16.44
CA VAL A 120 -17.34 -14.89 17.04
C VAL A 120 -16.44 -15.99 16.53
N SER A 121 -15.22 -15.63 16.15
CA SER A 121 -14.17 -16.60 15.88
C SER A 121 -12.95 -16.27 16.71
N GLY A 122 -12.40 -17.28 17.39
CA GLY A 122 -11.09 -17.20 18.03
C GLY A 122 -10.08 -17.98 17.22
N THR A 123 -8.93 -17.37 16.94
CA THR A 123 -7.84 -17.96 16.19
C THR A 123 -6.58 -17.99 17.03
N VAL A 124 -5.90 -19.13 17.06
CA VAL A 124 -4.56 -19.26 17.66
C VAL A 124 -3.54 -19.67 16.60
N ASP A 125 -2.32 -19.17 16.76
CA ASP A 125 -1.12 -19.56 16.03
C ASP A 125 -0.43 -20.75 16.71
N THR A 126 0.21 -21.62 15.91
CA THR A 126 1.06 -22.68 16.44
C THR A 126 2.48 -22.23 16.75
N LEU A 127 2.89 -21.06 16.25
CA LEU A 127 4.22 -20.48 16.47
C LEU A 127 4.13 -19.07 17.10
N PRO A 128 5.11 -18.69 17.94
CA PRO A 128 4.99 -17.53 18.82
C PRO A 128 4.95 -16.20 18.08
N ARG A 129 5.72 -15.99 17.00
CA ARG A 129 5.65 -14.77 16.16
C ARG A 129 4.68 -14.90 14.98
N GLY A 130 3.76 -15.87 15.05
CA GLY A 130 2.70 -16.06 14.06
C GLY A 130 3.24 -16.12 12.63
N ASN A 131 2.69 -15.29 11.75
CA ASN A 131 3.02 -15.29 10.31
C ASN A 131 4.46 -14.88 9.98
N SER A 132 5.17 -14.22 10.90
CA SER A 132 6.58 -13.87 10.71
C SER A 132 7.50 -15.09 10.81
N GLU A 133 6.99 -16.23 11.29
CA GLU A 133 7.72 -17.48 11.34
C GLU A 133 7.33 -18.47 10.24
N PRO A 134 8.30 -18.97 9.44
CA PRO A 134 8.05 -20.02 8.48
C PRO A 134 7.49 -21.29 9.15
N GLY A 135 6.37 -21.79 8.64
CA GLY A 135 5.73 -23.01 9.15
C GLY A 135 4.64 -22.78 10.19
N ASN A 136 4.30 -21.52 10.51
CA ASN A 136 3.17 -21.21 11.36
C ASN A 136 1.84 -21.69 10.75
N ILE A 137 0.98 -22.27 11.58
CA ILE A 137 -0.36 -22.73 11.23
C ILE A 137 -1.35 -22.01 12.14
N LYS A 138 -2.48 -21.57 11.59
CA LYS A 138 -3.59 -20.95 12.32
C LYS A 138 -4.73 -21.94 12.51
N TYR A 139 -5.25 -22.04 13.73
CA TYR A 139 -6.46 -22.79 14.04
C TYR A 139 -7.54 -21.86 14.53
N THR A 140 -8.68 -21.88 13.84
CA THR A 140 -9.83 -21.04 14.15
C THR A 140 -10.99 -21.90 14.64
N LYS A 141 -11.62 -21.47 15.73
CA LYS A 141 -12.91 -21.96 16.20
C LYS A 141 -13.90 -20.82 16.16
N SER A 142 -15.16 -21.17 15.96
CA SER A 142 -16.21 -20.17 15.86
C SER A 142 -17.45 -20.65 16.58
N ASP A 143 -18.12 -19.70 17.17
CA ASP A 143 -19.42 -19.87 17.78
C ASP A 143 -20.27 -18.64 17.46
N SER A 144 -21.57 -18.71 17.70
CA SER A 144 -22.48 -17.61 17.38
C SER A 144 -23.65 -17.56 18.33
N THR A 145 -24.13 -16.34 18.58
CA THR A 145 -25.36 -16.12 19.33
C THR A 145 -26.33 -15.29 18.50
N SER A 146 -27.60 -15.72 18.49
CA SER A 146 -28.66 -14.96 17.81
C SER A 146 -29.10 -13.77 18.67
N VAL A 147 -29.04 -12.55 18.13
CA VAL A 147 -29.61 -11.38 18.80
C VAL A 147 -31.08 -11.26 18.46
N ILE A 148 -31.93 -11.19 19.49
CA ILE A 148 -33.38 -10.99 19.32
C ILE A 148 -33.75 -9.60 19.88
N PRO A 149 -34.04 -8.62 19.00
CA PRO A 149 -34.50 -7.30 19.40
C PRO A 149 -35.91 -7.38 19.97
N LEU A 150 -36.05 -7.22 21.28
CA LEU A 150 -37.34 -7.26 21.95
C LEU A 150 -38.01 -5.88 21.89
N GLN A 151 -39.33 -5.86 21.69
CA GLN A 151 -40.10 -4.62 21.81
C GLN A 151 -40.11 -4.09 23.25
N TYR A 152 -40.16 -5.01 24.19
CA TYR A 152 -40.14 -4.77 25.60
C TYR A 152 -39.61 -6.03 26.27
N ALA A 153 -39.11 -5.91 27.49
CA ALA A 153 -38.75 -7.06 28.31
C ALA A 153 -39.29 -6.86 29.71
N VAL A 154 -39.63 -7.97 30.35
CA VAL A 154 -39.87 -8.02 31.78
C VAL A 154 -38.88 -8.99 32.38
N ARG A 155 -38.32 -8.63 33.54
CA ARG A 155 -37.44 -9.49 34.33
C ARG A 155 -37.95 -9.46 35.77
N LYS A 156 -38.10 -10.66 36.35
CA LYS A 156 -38.39 -10.82 37.76
C LYS A 156 -37.11 -11.15 38.51
N SER A 157 -36.84 -10.42 39.59
CA SER A 157 -35.85 -10.77 40.59
C SER A 157 -36.56 -11.10 41.90
N VAL A 158 -36.28 -12.29 42.43
CA VAL A 158 -36.74 -12.76 43.74
C VAL A 158 -35.56 -13.41 44.47
N PRO A 159 -35.53 -13.41 45.81
CA PRO A 159 -34.56 -14.20 46.55
C PRO A 159 -34.78 -15.69 46.30
N GLY A 160 -33.69 -16.47 46.18
CA GLY A 160 -33.79 -17.92 45.93
C GLY A 160 -34.41 -18.71 47.08
N LYS A 161 -34.40 -18.18 48.31
CA LYS A 161 -34.98 -18.79 49.51
C LYS A 161 -35.34 -17.74 50.55
N MET A 162 -36.44 -17.94 51.28
CA MET A 162 -36.88 -17.03 52.37
C MET A 162 -37.59 -17.78 53.50
N PRO A 163 -37.46 -17.34 54.76
CA PRO A 163 -38.24 -17.89 55.86
C PRO A 163 -39.74 -17.59 55.73
N LYS A 164 -40.59 -18.50 56.21
CA LYS A 164 -42.04 -18.26 56.30
C LYS A 164 -42.35 -17.24 57.40
N GLY A 165 -43.15 -16.21 57.12
CA GLY A 165 -43.36 -15.13 58.09
C GLY A 165 -44.36 -14.04 57.72
N ALA A 166 -45.51 -14.43 57.14
CA ALA A 166 -46.55 -13.52 56.67
C ALA A 166 -47.46 -12.89 57.75
N SER A 167 -47.72 -13.53 58.90
CA SER A 167 -48.50 -13.04 60.09
C SER A 167 -49.97 -12.60 59.93
N THR A 168 -50.80 -12.76 60.97
CA THR A 168 -52.05 -11.99 61.13
C THR A 168 -52.30 -11.55 62.59
N PRO A 169 -52.62 -10.27 62.89
CA PRO A 169 -52.54 -9.09 62.02
C PRO A 169 -51.08 -8.63 61.75
N PRO A 170 -50.84 -7.71 60.80
CA PRO A 170 -49.49 -7.18 60.50
C PRO A 170 -48.77 -6.62 61.74
N PRO A 171 -47.43 -6.52 61.73
CA PRO A 171 -46.51 -6.68 60.58
C PRO A 171 -46.09 -8.13 60.30
N ALA A 172 -45.69 -8.40 59.04
CA ALA A 172 -44.95 -9.61 58.64
C ALA A 172 -43.56 -9.61 59.27
N ASP A 173 -43.07 -10.77 59.72
CA ASP A 173 -41.74 -10.87 60.32
C ASP A 173 -40.65 -11.06 59.27
N TRP A 174 -40.98 -11.68 58.12
CA TRP A 174 -40.04 -11.88 57.01
C TRP A 174 -40.60 -11.39 55.67
N PRO A 175 -40.96 -10.10 55.56
CA PRO A 175 -41.24 -9.53 54.26
C PRO A 175 -39.96 -9.53 53.41
N TYR A 176 -40.11 -9.82 52.13
CA TYR A 176 -39.05 -9.63 51.15
C TYR A 176 -39.62 -8.99 49.89
N THR A 177 -38.74 -8.23 49.25
CA THR A 177 -39.11 -7.46 48.08
C THR A 177 -39.04 -8.33 46.85
N HIS A 178 -40.15 -8.40 46.15
CA HIS A 178 -40.19 -8.81 44.75
C HIS A 178 -39.88 -7.59 43.89
N GLU A 179 -38.96 -7.74 42.92
CA GLU A 179 -38.63 -6.70 41.96
C GLU A 179 -38.98 -7.15 40.54
N ILE A 180 -39.74 -6.32 39.83
CA ILE A 180 -40.06 -6.51 38.41
C ILE A 180 -39.45 -5.34 37.64
N THR A 181 -38.47 -5.61 36.80
CA THR A 181 -37.88 -4.63 35.90
C THR A 181 -38.50 -4.77 34.52
N ILE A 182 -38.99 -3.65 33.98
CA ILE A 182 -39.70 -3.55 32.72
C ILE A 182 -38.97 -2.55 31.86
N GLU A 183 -38.57 -3.00 30.69
CA GLU A 183 -37.87 -2.18 29.71
C GLU A 183 -38.74 -2.08 28.47
N ASN A 184 -38.83 -0.88 27.90
CA ASN A 184 -39.49 -0.64 26.63
C ASN A 184 -38.49 -0.10 25.61
N ASN A 185 -38.71 -0.48 24.36
CA ASN A 185 -37.92 -0.01 23.23
C ASN A 185 -37.89 1.52 23.11
N THR A 186 -36.82 2.03 22.52
CA THR A 186 -36.61 3.47 22.29
C THR A 186 -37.40 4.03 21.11
N ARG A 187 -37.92 3.18 20.22
CA ARG A 187 -38.61 3.60 19.00
C ARG A 187 -40.04 4.09 19.22
N GLN A 188 -40.81 3.37 20.04
CA GLN A 188 -42.24 3.62 20.20
C GLN A 188 -42.75 3.25 21.59
N THR A 189 -43.83 3.93 21.98
CA THR A 189 -44.60 3.56 23.16
C THR A 189 -45.22 2.18 22.97
N SER A 190 -45.26 1.36 24.02
CA SER A 190 -45.89 0.03 23.97
C SER A 190 -47.01 -0.07 24.98
N ASP A 191 -48.19 -0.48 24.52
CA ASP A 191 -49.32 -0.79 25.38
C ASP A 191 -49.22 -2.24 25.85
N VAL A 192 -49.06 -2.44 27.16
CA VAL A 192 -48.89 -3.77 27.77
C VAL A 192 -49.87 -4.00 28.91
N ASN A 193 -50.18 -5.28 29.14
CA ASN A 193 -50.74 -5.77 30.38
C ASN A 193 -49.70 -6.64 31.07
N ILE A 194 -49.45 -6.37 32.35
CA ILE A 194 -48.53 -7.12 33.18
C ILE A 194 -49.36 -7.89 34.21
N SER A 195 -49.14 -9.19 34.33
CA SER A 195 -49.79 -10.05 35.30
C SER A 195 -48.72 -10.82 36.06
N ASP A 196 -48.62 -10.56 37.35
CA ASP A 196 -47.76 -11.27 38.28
C ASP A 196 -48.65 -12.22 39.10
N VAL A 197 -48.41 -13.53 38.93
CA VAL A 197 -49.13 -14.59 39.63
C VAL A 197 -48.15 -15.26 40.58
N MET A 198 -48.42 -15.08 41.87
CA MET A 198 -47.68 -15.71 42.95
C MET A 198 -48.27 -17.08 43.23
N ASP A 199 -47.43 -18.08 43.47
CA ASP A 199 -47.91 -19.39 43.92
C ASP A 199 -48.72 -19.34 45.23
N ASN A 200 -49.59 -20.32 45.40
CA ASN A 200 -50.35 -20.51 46.64
C ASN A 200 -49.38 -20.64 47.82
N GLY A 201 -49.60 -19.83 48.86
CA GLY A 201 -48.74 -19.76 50.04
C GLY A 201 -47.98 -18.45 50.17
N LEU A 202 -47.90 -17.64 49.10
CA LEU A 202 -47.38 -16.28 49.18
C LEU A 202 -48.48 -15.29 49.59
N ARG A 203 -48.14 -14.41 50.52
CA ARG A 203 -48.96 -13.27 50.95
C ARG A 203 -48.41 -11.99 50.36
N TYR A 204 -49.28 -11.20 49.76
CA TYR A 204 -48.97 -9.82 49.42
C TYR A 204 -49.01 -8.91 50.65
N ILE A 205 -47.93 -8.16 50.89
CA ILE A 205 -47.81 -7.18 51.98
C ILE A 205 -47.98 -5.75 51.45
N GLY A 206 -47.32 -5.45 50.32
CA GLY A 206 -47.27 -4.10 49.77
C GLY A 206 -46.43 -3.13 50.61
N PRO A 207 -46.51 -1.81 50.35
CA PRO A 207 -47.24 -1.19 49.24
C PRO A 207 -46.59 -1.52 47.88
N ILE A 208 -47.29 -1.23 46.78
CA ILE A 208 -46.66 -1.16 45.47
C ILE A 208 -45.79 0.10 45.41
N GLY A 209 -44.49 -0.10 45.19
CA GLY A 209 -43.56 0.91 44.72
C GLY A 209 -43.36 0.80 43.22
N ALA A 210 -43.15 1.93 42.56
CA ALA A 210 -42.69 1.96 41.18
C ALA A 210 -41.74 3.15 40.99
N VAL A 211 -40.64 2.92 40.27
CA VAL A 211 -39.67 3.93 39.86
C VAL A 211 -39.52 3.84 38.35
N GLY A 212 -39.28 4.98 37.70
CA GLY A 212 -39.12 5.08 36.25
C GLY A 212 -40.12 6.03 35.61
N PRO A 213 -39.98 6.29 34.30
CA PRO A 213 -40.79 7.27 33.56
C PRO A 213 -42.30 7.04 33.66
N ASP A 214 -42.73 5.77 33.74
CA ASP A 214 -44.14 5.36 33.72
C ASP A 214 -44.67 4.92 35.09
N SER A 215 -43.87 5.13 36.14
CA SER A 215 -44.18 4.73 37.51
C SER A 215 -45.58 5.14 37.98
N ALA A 216 -46.08 6.31 37.57
CA ALA A 216 -47.43 6.78 37.93
C ALA A 216 -48.56 5.81 37.52
N GLN A 217 -48.39 5.10 36.40
CA GLN A 217 -49.35 4.10 35.92
C GLN A 217 -49.21 2.75 36.65
N LEU A 218 -48.02 2.50 37.22
CA LEU A 218 -47.65 1.24 37.86
C LEU A 218 -47.96 1.22 39.37
N LEU A 219 -48.29 2.35 39.98
CA LEU A 219 -48.56 2.45 41.43
C LEU A 219 -49.95 1.91 41.86
N ALA A 220 -50.89 1.70 40.92
CA ALA A 220 -52.28 1.33 41.23
C ALA A 220 -52.78 0.09 40.46
N PRO A 221 -52.17 -1.09 40.65
CA PRO A 221 -52.67 -2.33 40.04
C PRO A 221 -53.99 -2.80 40.63
N THR A 222 -54.64 -3.73 39.93
CA THR A 222 -55.67 -4.58 40.50
C THR A 222 -55.02 -5.76 41.21
N ILE A 223 -55.14 -5.80 42.53
CA ILE A 223 -54.60 -6.86 43.38
C ILE A 223 -55.76 -7.75 43.80
N VAL A 224 -55.69 -9.03 43.46
CA VAL A 224 -56.63 -10.05 43.94
C VAL A 224 -55.90 -10.91 44.96
N VAL A 225 -56.25 -10.72 46.23
CA VAL A 225 -55.82 -11.58 47.33
C VAL A 225 -56.88 -12.65 47.60
N PRO A 226 -56.52 -13.79 48.20
CA PRO A 226 -57.50 -14.79 48.60
C PRO A 226 -58.60 -14.21 49.51
N THR A 227 -59.86 -14.53 49.18
CA THR A 227 -61.04 -14.22 50.01
C THR A 227 -61.97 -15.42 50.04
N ALA A 228 -62.71 -15.63 51.15
CA ALA A 228 -63.54 -16.82 51.33
C ALA A 228 -64.48 -17.10 50.13
N GLY A 229 -64.29 -18.25 49.47
CA GLY A 229 -65.00 -18.66 48.25
C GLY A 229 -64.34 -18.24 46.93
N GLY A 230 -63.20 -17.55 46.96
CA GLY A 230 -62.41 -17.07 45.82
C GLY A 230 -61.19 -17.94 45.48
N GLN A 231 -60.17 -17.32 44.87
CA GLN A 231 -58.92 -17.98 44.48
C GLN A 231 -57.97 -18.22 45.67
N ASP A 232 -57.10 -19.23 45.56
CA ASP A 232 -56.18 -19.65 46.62
C ASP A 232 -54.78 -18.98 46.53
N PHE A 233 -54.57 -18.09 45.57
CA PHE A 233 -53.27 -17.46 45.31
C PHE A 233 -53.43 -15.96 45.10
N VAL A 234 -52.32 -15.22 45.14
CA VAL A 234 -52.35 -13.77 44.87
C VAL A 234 -52.03 -13.52 43.39
N SER A 235 -52.81 -12.65 42.76
CA SER A 235 -52.50 -12.14 41.42
C SER A 235 -52.54 -10.62 41.40
N ILE A 236 -51.50 -10.01 40.86
CA ILE A 236 -51.40 -8.57 40.67
C ILE A 236 -51.42 -8.27 39.18
N THR A 237 -52.35 -7.44 38.74
CA THR A 237 -52.53 -7.10 37.33
C THR A 237 -52.48 -5.61 37.10
N TRP A 238 -51.63 -5.20 36.16
CA TRP A 238 -51.56 -3.86 35.61
C TRP A 238 -52.10 -3.92 34.19
N ASN A 239 -53.23 -3.25 33.95
CA ASN A 239 -53.91 -3.27 32.66
C ASN A 239 -53.72 -1.95 31.93
N ALA A 240 -53.54 -2.02 30.62
CA ALA A 240 -53.41 -0.87 29.72
C ALA A 240 -52.31 0.11 30.15
N ILE A 241 -51.12 -0.43 30.45
CA ILE A 241 -49.94 0.39 30.74
C ILE A 241 -49.32 0.84 29.43
N ALA A 242 -49.26 2.16 29.23
CA ALA A 242 -48.53 2.75 28.13
C ALA A 242 -47.08 3.00 28.57
N LEU A 243 -46.17 2.12 28.18
CA LEU A 243 -44.74 2.29 28.45
C LEU A 243 -44.18 3.38 27.53
N SER A 244 -43.47 4.35 28.11
CA SER A 244 -42.84 5.43 27.36
C SER A 244 -41.67 4.90 26.53
N MET A 245 -41.30 5.62 25.46
CA MET A 245 -40.15 5.26 24.63
C MET A 245 -38.87 5.24 25.48
N GLY A 246 -38.09 4.15 25.39
CA GLY A 246 -36.81 3.97 26.08
C GLY A 246 -36.96 3.90 27.60
N SER A 247 -38.15 3.63 28.12
CA SER A 247 -38.38 3.61 29.56
C SER A 247 -37.83 2.34 30.19
N THR A 248 -37.05 2.48 31.24
CA THR A 248 -36.82 1.42 32.24
C THR A 248 -37.62 1.76 33.48
N ASN A 249 -38.53 0.86 33.85
CA ASN A 249 -39.37 0.97 35.03
C ASN A 249 -39.13 -0.21 35.96
N THR A 250 -39.10 0.03 37.26
CA THR A 250 -38.94 -1.01 38.27
C THR A 250 -40.14 -0.95 39.20
N ILE A 251 -40.87 -2.06 39.32
CA ILE A 251 -41.95 -2.25 40.29
C ILE A 251 -41.38 -3.04 41.45
N THR A 252 -41.62 -2.57 42.67
CA THR A 252 -41.26 -3.27 43.89
C THR A 252 -42.50 -3.46 44.76
N TYR A 253 -42.59 -4.60 45.41
CA TYR A 253 -43.57 -4.80 46.48
C TYR A 253 -43.13 -5.91 47.40
N ASP A 254 -43.52 -5.80 48.65
CA ASP A 254 -43.17 -6.81 49.64
C ASP A 254 -44.17 -7.95 49.63
N VAL A 255 -43.63 -9.16 49.75
CA VAL A 255 -44.35 -10.41 49.94
C VAL A 255 -43.81 -11.11 51.17
N ALA A 256 -44.58 -12.05 51.71
CA ALA A 256 -44.12 -12.94 52.78
C ALA A 256 -44.80 -14.30 52.64
N ILE A 257 -44.20 -15.36 53.19
CA ILE A 257 -44.72 -16.72 53.01
C ILE A 257 -45.62 -17.13 54.20
N TRP A 258 -46.79 -17.69 53.91
CA TRP A 258 -47.69 -18.32 54.89
C TRP A 258 -47.11 -19.63 55.45
N ASP A 259 -47.63 -20.10 56.58
CA ASP A 259 -47.26 -21.41 57.11
C ASP A 259 -47.98 -22.56 56.41
N ASN A 260 -49.21 -22.30 55.97
CA ASN A 260 -50.11 -23.25 55.34
C ASN A 260 -50.58 -22.69 54.00
N PHE A 261 -50.85 -23.58 53.05
CA PHE A 261 -51.50 -23.22 51.81
C PHE A 261 -52.88 -22.60 52.09
N THR A 262 -53.30 -21.71 51.22
CA THR A 262 -54.67 -21.19 51.20
C THR A 262 -55.59 -22.24 50.60
N VAL A 263 -56.79 -22.42 51.18
CA VAL A 263 -57.83 -23.32 50.65
C VAL A 263 -59.20 -22.65 50.69
N GLY A 264 -59.90 -22.64 49.54
CA GLY A 264 -61.20 -21.99 49.41
C GLY A 264 -61.14 -20.48 49.63
N GLY A 265 -60.02 -19.86 49.30
CA GLY A 265 -59.72 -18.44 49.44
C GLY A 265 -59.56 -17.95 50.88
N ILE A 266 -59.45 -18.85 51.85
CA ILE A 266 -59.13 -18.50 53.23
C ILE A 266 -57.61 -18.66 53.40
N GLU A 267 -56.89 -17.56 53.57
CA GLU A 267 -55.42 -17.57 53.71
C GLU A 267 -54.99 -18.43 54.90
N ASN A 268 -53.89 -19.17 54.74
CA ASN A 268 -53.26 -19.95 55.80
C ASN A 268 -54.20 -21.00 56.46
N SER A 269 -55.20 -21.52 55.74
CA SER A 269 -56.21 -22.44 56.28
C SER A 269 -56.05 -23.91 55.86
N GLY A 270 -55.17 -24.18 54.90
CA GLY A 270 -54.97 -25.48 54.28
C GLY A 270 -53.95 -26.35 54.99
N SER A 271 -53.32 -27.26 54.24
CA SER A 271 -52.19 -28.04 54.74
C SER A 271 -50.94 -27.18 54.85
N ARG A 272 -50.08 -27.53 55.80
CA ARG A 272 -48.77 -26.88 56.02
C ARG A 272 -47.92 -26.89 54.76
N ILE A 273 -47.24 -25.79 54.49
CA ILE A 273 -46.22 -25.65 53.45
C ILE A 273 -44.93 -26.27 53.98
N PRO A 274 -44.47 -27.38 53.40
CA PRO A 274 -43.22 -28.02 53.82
C PRO A 274 -42.01 -27.09 53.63
N HIS A 275 -40.98 -27.29 54.46
CA HIS A 275 -39.67 -26.71 54.26
C HIS A 275 -39.09 -27.13 52.88
N LEU A 276 -38.36 -26.23 52.20
CA LEU A 276 -37.83 -26.38 50.83
C LEU A 276 -38.91 -26.49 49.73
N THR A 277 -40.15 -26.07 49.99
CA THR A 277 -41.16 -26.02 48.93
C THR A 277 -40.80 -24.89 47.95
N PRO A 278 -40.57 -25.16 46.65
CA PRO A 278 -40.44 -24.10 45.67
C PRO A 278 -41.79 -23.41 45.51
N LEU A 279 -41.78 -22.09 45.68
CA LEU A 279 -42.91 -21.22 45.36
C LEU A 279 -42.49 -20.39 44.15
N ASP A 280 -43.08 -20.72 43.01
CA ASP A 280 -42.85 -20.01 41.76
C ASP A 280 -43.68 -18.73 41.74
N ASN A 281 -43.10 -17.71 41.13
CA ASN A 281 -43.76 -16.45 40.89
C ASN A 281 -43.56 -16.05 39.44
N ASP A 282 -44.64 -16.19 38.68
CA ASP A 282 -44.65 -15.97 37.24
C ASP A 282 -45.11 -14.55 36.93
N VAL A 283 -44.21 -13.76 36.36
CA VAL A 283 -44.60 -12.50 35.71
C VAL A 283 -44.78 -12.76 34.23
N THR A 284 -45.96 -12.41 33.75
CA THR A 284 -46.29 -12.40 32.33
C THR A 284 -46.55 -10.97 31.88
N MET A 285 -46.02 -10.62 30.71
CA MET A 285 -46.30 -9.35 30.06
C MET A 285 -46.80 -9.61 28.65
N THR A 286 -47.94 -9.01 28.31
CA THR A 286 -48.65 -9.20 27.04
C THR A 286 -48.89 -7.85 26.38
N GLY A 287 -48.72 -7.76 25.07
CA GLY A 287 -48.89 -6.53 24.30
C GLY A 287 -48.95 -6.84 22.80
N LEU A 288 -49.49 -5.92 22.00
CA LEU A 288 -49.49 -6.03 20.54
C LEU A 288 -48.31 -5.22 19.96
N PRO A 289 -47.64 -5.67 18.88
CA PRO A 289 -47.72 -6.98 18.21
C PRO A 289 -46.64 -7.94 18.76
N GLY A 290 -46.63 -8.25 20.05
CA GLY A 290 -45.56 -9.04 20.69
C GLY A 290 -46.03 -10.40 21.21
N PRO A 291 -45.13 -11.37 21.40
CA PRO A 291 -45.41 -12.58 22.17
C PRO A 291 -45.60 -12.24 23.65
N VAL A 292 -46.19 -13.18 24.40
CA VAL A 292 -46.21 -13.12 25.86
C VAL A 292 -44.79 -13.37 26.37
N VAL A 293 -44.20 -12.40 27.07
CA VAL A 293 -42.93 -12.58 27.77
C VAL A 293 -43.24 -13.09 29.17
N MET A 294 -42.62 -14.21 29.55
CA MET A 294 -42.76 -14.79 30.88
C MET A 294 -41.40 -14.90 31.54
N THR A 295 -41.32 -14.46 32.79
CA THR A 295 -40.17 -14.73 33.65
C THR A 295 -40.65 -15.30 34.97
N THR A 296 -40.10 -16.45 35.34
CA THR A 296 -40.37 -17.12 36.61
C THR A 296 -39.24 -16.81 37.58
N GLY A 297 -39.60 -16.34 38.76
CA GLY A 297 -38.70 -16.33 39.91
C GLY A 297 -39.15 -17.40 40.91
N THR A 298 -38.24 -18.23 41.39
CA THR A 298 -38.55 -19.25 42.40
C THR A 298 -37.95 -18.86 43.74
N THR A 299 -38.78 -18.85 44.79
CA THR A 299 -38.32 -18.71 46.17
C THR A 299 -38.65 -19.98 46.94
N LEU A 300 -37.64 -20.62 47.53
CA LEU A 300 -37.88 -21.75 48.43
C LEU A 300 -38.50 -21.24 49.74
N ALA A 301 -39.60 -21.87 50.16
CA ALA A 301 -40.26 -21.62 51.44
C ALA A 301 -39.55 -22.36 52.57
N MET A 302 -39.01 -21.61 53.52
CA MET A 302 -38.09 -22.16 54.51
C MET A 302 -38.61 -21.99 55.94
N ASP A 303 -38.51 -23.05 56.73
CA ASP A 303 -38.62 -22.98 58.20
C ASP A 303 -37.38 -22.31 58.84
N LEU A 304 -36.22 -22.41 58.19
CA LEU A 304 -34.91 -21.95 58.65
C LEU A 304 -34.05 -21.63 57.43
N THR A 305 -33.35 -20.50 57.41
CA THR A 305 -32.41 -20.15 56.34
C THR A 305 -31.04 -19.77 56.85
N ILE A 306 -30.04 -19.88 55.98
CA ILE A 306 -28.69 -19.34 56.16
C ILE A 306 -28.13 -18.79 54.84
N ASP A 307 -27.62 -17.56 54.87
CA ASP A 307 -26.91 -16.96 53.75
C ASP A 307 -25.46 -16.67 54.14
N LYS A 308 -24.54 -16.90 53.19
CA LYS A 308 -23.11 -16.70 53.36
C LYS A 308 -22.58 -15.72 52.32
N SER A 309 -21.83 -14.73 52.79
CA SER A 309 -21.01 -13.87 51.93
C SER A 309 -19.58 -13.75 52.46
N GLN A 310 -18.67 -13.31 51.60
CA GLN A 310 -17.29 -13.03 51.98
C GLN A 310 -16.83 -11.66 51.49
N ALA A 311 -15.84 -11.10 52.17
CA ALA A 311 -15.04 -10.00 51.66
C ALA A 311 -13.60 -10.13 52.21
N PRO A 312 -12.56 -9.93 51.37
CA PRO A 312 -12.59 -9.70 49.91
C PRO A 312 -12.82 -10.98 49.07
N THR A 313 -12.99 -10.84 47.74
CA THR A 313 -13.08 -11.95 46.77
C THR A 313 -11.79 -12.17 45.98
N THR A 314 -10.95 -11.15 45.86
CA THR A 314 -9.56 -11.26 45.40
C THR A 314 -8.68 -11.47 46.62
N LEU A 315 -7.85 -12.51 46.58
CA LEU A 315 -7.17 -13.05 47.74
C LEU A 315 -5.65 -13.13 47.54
N ASP A 316 -4.96 -13.23 48.67
CA ASP A 316 -3.54 -13.54 48.78
C ASP A 316 -3.27 -14.26 50.12
N VAL A 317 -2.11 -14.90 50.27
CA VAL A 317 -1.67 -15.49 51.54
C VAL A 317 -1.67 -14.43 52.66
N GLY A 318 -2.12 -14.82 53.84
CA GLY A 318 -2.27 -13.89 54.96
C GLY A 318 -3.49 -12.97 54.86
N THR A 319 -4.21 -12.95 53.74
CA THR A 319 -5.47 -12.21 53.62
C THR A 319 -6.45 -12.71 54.67
N VAL A 320 -6.99 -11.76 55.45
CA VAL A 320 -8.07 -12.05 56.39
C VAL A 320 -9.40 -11.96 55.65
N ILE A 321 -10.06 -13.09 55.50
CA ILE A 321 -11.37 -13.19 54.86
C ILE A 321 -12.42 -13.10 55.95
N THR A 322 -13.33 -12.13 55.83
CA THR A 322 -14.49 -12.04 56.73
C THR A 322 -15.68 -12.73 56.09
N TYR A 323 -16.11 -13.84 56.68
CA TYR A 323 -17.35 -14.51 56.32
C TYR A 323 -18.50 -13.99 57.18
N THR A 324 -19.63 -13.69 56.55
CA THR A 324 -20.86 -13.28 57.23
C THR A 324 -21.92 -14.35 57.02
N LEU A 325 -22.33 -15.01 58.10
CA LEU A 325 -23.44 -15.96 58.15
C LEU A 325 -24.67 -15.25 58.70
N THR A 326 -25.73 -15.16 57.90
CA THR A 326 -27.01 -14.60 58.37
C THR A 326 -28.04 -15.71 58.38
N TYR A 327 -28.53 -16.09 59.56
CA TYR A 327 -29.60 -17.08 59.69
C TYR A 327 -30.91 -16.45 60.17
N ARG A 328 -32.02 -17.04 59.74
CA ARG A 328 -33.37 -16.57 60.05
C ARG A 328 -34.30 -17.75 60.29
N VAL A 329 -35.16 -17.63 61.29
CA VAL A 329 -36.16 -18.65 61.67
C VAL A 329 -37.54 -18.15 61.30
N ASN A 330 -38.37 -19.02 60.71
CA ASN A 330 -39.75 -18.71 60.39
C ASN A 330 -40.55 -18.17 61.60
N GLN A 331 -41.70 -17.56 61.33
CA GLN A 331 -42.55 -16.93 62.34
C GLN A 331 -43.47 -17.89 63.12
N TYR A 332 -43.70 -19.09 62.61
CA TYR A 332 -44.84 -19.91 63.03
C TYR A 332 -44.46 -21.00 64.02
N ASP A 333 -43.30 -21.62 63.80
CA ASP A 333 -42.79 -22.68 64.63
C ASP A 333 -41.37 -22.38 65.08
N ASP A 334 -41.12 -22.59 66.36
CA ASP A 334 -39.77 -22.70 66.88
C ASP A 334 -39.03 -23.82 66.13
N VAL A 335 -37.71 -23.69 66.02
CA VAL A 335 -36.86 -24.76 65.47
C VAL A 335 -35.98 -25.28 66.59
N ASN A 336 -36.16 -26.56 66.91
CA ASN A 336 -35.43 -27.28 67.92
C ASN A 336 -34.09 -27.78 67.38
N SER A 337 -33.11 -27.91 68.28
CA SER A 337 -31.81 -28.52 67.98
C SER A 337 -31.12 -27.90 66.76
N VAL A 338 -31.19 -26.58 66.61
CA VAL A 338 -30.54 -25.85 65.52
C VAL A 338 -29.04 -25.92 65.67
N VAL A 339 -28.39 -26.32 64.59
CA VAL A 339 -26.94 -26.42 64.46
C VAL A 339 -26.52 -25.79 63.14
N ILE A 340 -25.60 -24.82 63.20
CA ILE A 340 -24.86 -24.33 62.04
C ILE A 340 -23.55 -25.11 61.96
N THR A 341 -23.24 -25.63 60.79
CA THR A 341 -21.99 -26.30 60.46
C THR A 341 -21.35 -25.61 59.26
N ASP A 342 -20.29 -24.85 59.50
CA ASP A 342 -19.49 -24.23 58.45
C ASP A 342 -18.27 -25.12 58.14
N VAL A 343 -17.98 -25.31 56.86
CA VAL A 343 -16.85 -26.10 56.36
C VAL A 343 -15.92 -25.16 55.60
N ILE A 344 -14.94 -24.66 56.34
CA ILE A 344 -13.84 -23.85 55.79
C ILE A 344 -12.98 -24.77 54.94
N GLY A 345 -12.80 -24.40 53.67
CA GLY A 345 -11.94 -25.10 52.71
C GLY A 345 -10.49 -25.17 53.18
N ASP A 346 -9.74 -26.11 52.62
CA ASP A 346 -8.30 -26.18 52.86
C ASP A 346 -7.60 -24.91 52.33
N GLY A 347 -6.41 -24.63 52.84
CA GLY A 347 -5.68 -23.38 52.57
C GLY A 347 -6.17 -22.18 53.39
N GLN A 348 -7.08 -22.40 54.35
CA GLN A 348 -7.55 -21.35 55.27
C GLN A 348 -7.56 -21.81 56.73
N THR A 349 -7.23 -20.93 57.65
CA THR A 349 -7.29 -21.18 59.10
C THR A 349 -8.31 -20.26 59.77
N TYR A 350 -9.23 -20.86 60.53
CA TYR A 350 -10.15 -20.14 61.39
C TYR A 350 -9.39 -19.30 62.43
N GLN A 351 -9.74 -18.02 62.59
CA GLN A 351 -9.17 -17.15 63.63
C GLN A 351 -10.15 -16.91 64.77
N SER A 352 -11.30 -16.30 64.46
CA SER A 352 -12.25 -15.85 65.47
C SER A 352 -13.64 -15.74 64.89
N ALA A 353 -14.64 -15.74 65.77
CA ALA A 353 -16.02 -15.49 65.42
C ALA A 353 -16.65 -14.52 66.42
N SER A 354 -17.68 -13.80 65.99
CA SER A 354 -18.49 -12.95 66.86
C SER A 354 -19.17 -13.74 67.98
N VAL A 355 -19.43 -15.04 67.74
CA VAL A 355 -19.95 -16.00 68.71
C VAL A 355 -18.99 -17.19 68.79
N PRO A 356 -18.49 -17.58 69.98
CA PRO A 356 -17.63 -18.75 70.11
C PRO A 356 -18.32 -20.04 69.62
N PRO A 357 -17.62 -20.90 68.85
CA PRO A 357 -18.16 -22.21 68.43
C PRO A 357 -18.23 -23.19 69.61
N ASP A 358 -19.02 -24.25 69.44
CA ASP A 358 -19.29 -25.28 70.48
C ASP A 358 -18.02 -25.95 71.01
N ALA A 359 -17.07 -26.13 70.11
CA ALA A 359 -15.74 -26.63 70.38
C ALA A 359 -14.73 -25.77 69.63
N PRO A 360 -13.48 -25.67 70.12
CA PRO A 360 -12.40 -25.05 69.36
C PRO A 360 -12.31 -25.71 67.97
N PRO A 361 -12.40 -24.95 66.87
CA PRO A 361 -12.32 -25.53 65.53
C PRO A 361 -10.97 -26.20 65.33
N VAL A 362 -11.00 -27.47 64.93
CA VAL A 362 -9.80 -28.25 64.67
C VAL A 362 -9.73 -28.53 63.19
N LYS A 363 -8.64 -28.07 62.56
CA LYS A 363 -8.36 -28.39 61.17
C LYS A 363 -8.06 -29.89 61.02
N ASN A 364 -8.72 -30.56 60.08
CA ASN A 364 -8.50 -31.98 59.82
C ASN A 364 -7.16 -32.19 59.09
N PRO A 365 -6.21 -32.97 59.64
CA PRO A 365 -4.89 -33.16 59.04
C PRO A 365 -4.89 -34.04 57.78
N VAL A 366 -6.00 -34.68 57.42
CA VAL A 366 -6.14 -35.53 56.23
C VAL A 366 -6.85 -34.81 55.09
N THR A 367 -7.85 -33.99 55.40
CA THR A 367 -8.65 -33.28 54.38
C THR A 367 -8.38 -31.79 54.34
N GLY A 368 -7.66 -31.23 55.31
CA GLY A 368 -7.38 -29.80 55.46
C GLY A 368 -8.58 -28.92 55.79
N LEU A 369 -9.80 -29.45 55.64
CA LEU A 369 -11.05 -28.79 56.02
C LEU A 369 -11.10 -28.51 57.53
N THR A 370 -11.68 -27.36 57.89
CA THR A 370 -12.02 -27.03 59.28
C THR A 370 -13.53 -26.93 59.42
N THR A 371 -14.10 -27.79 60.25
CA THR A 371 -15.53 -27.72 60.57
C THR A 371 -15.73 -26.85 61.80
N VAL A 372 -16.57 -25.81 61.67
CA VAL A 372 -16.97 -24.92 62.76
C VAL A 372 -18.45 -25.16 63.04
N THR A 373 -18.78 -25.48 64.29
CA THR A 373 -20.16 -25.81 64.69
C THR A 373 -20.66 -24.87 65.77
N TRP A 374 -21.89 -24.38 65.60
CA TRP A 374 -22.63 -23.64 66.61
C TRP A 374 -23.97 -24.31 66.89
N SER A 375 -24.13 -24.86 68.08
CA SER A 375 -25.37 -25.44 68.59
C SER A 375 -26.20 -24.32 69.21
N LEU A 376 -27.10 -23.77 68.42
CA LEU A 376 -27.96 -22.67 68.82
C LEU A 376 -29.13 -23.13 69.71
N GLY A 377 -29.34 -24.44 69.82
CA GLY A 377 -30.37 -25.02 70.68
C GLY A 377 -31.76 -24.81 70.07
N THR A 378 -32.72 -24.36 70.86
CA THR A 378 -34.04 -23.97 70.35
C THR A 378 -33.98 -22.50 69.95
N LEU A 379 -34.18 -22.23 68.66
CA LEU A 379 -34.41 -20.87 68.20
C LEU A 379 -35.91 -20.63 68.12
N ILE A 380 -36.36 -19.60 68.83
CA ILE A 380 -37.77 -19.23 68.79
C ILE A 380 -38.14 -18.60 67.45
N THR A 381 -39.42 -18.63 67.12
CA THR A 381 -39.97 -17.97 65.94
C THR A 381 -39.45 -16.55 65.75
N SER A 382 -39.22 -16.17 64.49
CA SER A 382 -38.84 -14.81 64.07
C SER A 382 -37.46 -14.34 64.57
N THR A 383 -36.61 -15.28 64.97
CA THR A 383 -35.22 -15.00 65.30
C THR A 383 -34.42 -14.73 64.04
N THR A 384 -33.65 -13.63 64.01
CA THR A 384 -32.48 -13.47 63.14
C THR A 384 -31.23 -13.50 63.99
N GLY A 385 -30.18 -14.13 63.47
CA GLY A 385 -28.84 -13.97 64.00
C GLY A 385 -27.82 -13.79 62.89
N VAL A 386 -26.73 -13.12 63.25
CA VAL A 386 -25.57 -12.95 62.40
C VAL A 386 -24.36 -13.50 63.14
N ILE A 387 -23.66 -14.42 62.50
CA ILE A 387 -22.34 -14.89 62.93
C ILE A 387 -21.35 -14.42 61.88
N THR A 388 -20.46 -13.51 62.28
CA THR A 388 -19.30 -13.17 61.46
C THR A 388 -18.13 -13.96 61.98
N PHE A 389 -17.36 -14.60 61.11
CA PHE A 389 -16.10 -15.20 61.49
C PHE A 389 -15.02 -14.89 60.46
N THR A 390 -13.79 -14.84 60.94
CA THR A 390 -12.63 -14.55 60.11
C THR A 390 -11.80 -15.79 59.91
N THR A 391 -11.36 -16.00 58.68
CA THR A 391 -10.27 -16.90 58.37
C THR A 391 -9.07 -16.09 57.91
N VAL A 392 -7.90 -16.71 57.95
CA VAL A 392 -6.72 -16.23 57.25
C VAL A 392 -6.35 -17.24 56.19
N VAL A 393 -5.99 -16.77 55.00
CA VAL A 393 -5.40 -17.61 53.96
C VAL A 393 -4.04 -18.10 54.47
N ASP A 394 -3.86 -19.41 54.50
CA ASP A 394 -2.64 -20.04 54.96
C ASP A 394 -1.57 -20.03 53.88
N ASN A 395 -0.30 -20.08 54.29
CA ASN A 395 0.79 -20.28 53.36
C ASN A 395 0.72 -21.66 52.68
N ASN A 396 0.12 -22.66 53.33
CA ASN A 396 0.09 -24.05 52.85
C ASN A 396 -1.28 -24.72 53.06
N TYR A 397 -1.66 -25.54 52.09
CA TYR A 397 -2.65 -26.60 52.24
C TYR A 397 -2.21 -27.63 53.29
N THR A 398 -3.19 -28.13 54.02
CA THR A 398 -3.00 -29.09 55.11
C THR A 398 -3.27 -30.53 54.67
N ALA A 399 -4.17 -30.76 53.71
CA ALA A 399 -4.49 -32.08 53.19
C ALA A 399 -3.30 -32.70 52.44
N PRO A 400 -2.90 -33.97 52.69
CA PRO A 400 -1.80 -34.61 51.97
C PRO A 400 -2.03 -34.62 50.44
N PRO A 401 -1.00 -34.30 49.63
CA PRO A 401 0.42 -34.20 50.00
C PRO A 401 0.83 -32.92 50.76
N GLY A 402 -0.11 -31.99 50.97
CA GLY A 402 0.16 -30.63 51.42
C GLY A 402 0.78 -29.81 50.29
N GLY A 403 1.31 -28.65 50.64
CA GLY A 403 1.97 -27.76 49.68
C GLY A 403 1.50 -26.33 49.84
N PRO A 404 2.16 -25.37 49.20
CA PRO A 404 1.79 -23.97 49.33
C PRO A 404 0.45 -23.67 48.65
N VAL A 405 -0.23 -22.62 49.12
CA VAL A 405 -1.31 -21.98 48.35
C VAL A 405 -0.67 -21.25 47.17
N LEU A 406 -1.18 -21.50 45.97
CA LEU A 406 -0.58 -21.06 44.72
C LEU A 406 -1.34 -19.90 44.07
N ALA A 407 -0.60 -19.09 43.30
CA ALA A 407 -1.20 -18.12 42.38
C ALA A 407 -2.21 -18.80 41.45
N GLY A 408 -3.40 -18.20 41.30
CA GLY A 408 -4.51 -18.76 40.52
C GLY A 408 -5.45 -19.71 41.27
N ASP A 409 -5.09 -20.15 42.49
CA ASP A 409 -5.96 -21.04 43.27
C ASP A 409 -7.31 -20.37 43.60
N THR A 410 -8.38 -21.16 43.63
CA THR A 410 -9.70 -20.73 44.12
C THR A 410 -9.99 -21.34 45.49
N LEU A 411 -10.14 -20.48 46.51
CA LEU A 411 -10.47 -20.89 47.86
C LEU A 411 -11.98 -20.79 48.10
N SER A 412 -12.60 -21.92 48.45
CA SER A 412 -14.04 -22.02 48.69
C SER A 412 -14.37 -22.21 50.16
N ASN A 413 -15.58 -21.78 50.55
CA ASN A 413 -16.13 -22.01 51.87
C ASN A 413 -17.64 -22.26 51.80
N THR A 414 -18.12 -23.25 52.54
CA THR A 414 -19.53 -23.68 52.52
C THR A 414 -20.10 -23.71 53.93
N VAL A 415 -21.40 -23.47 54.06
CA VAL A 415 -22.11 -23.54 55.34
C VAL A 415 -23.41 -24.29 55.18
N ASP A 416 -23.72 -25.11 56.17
CA ASP A 416 -24.99 -25.78 56.36
C ASP A 416 -25.63 -25.32 57.67
N ILE A 417 -26.95 -25.18 57.70
CA ILE A 417 -27.74 -25.06 58.92
C ILE A 417 -28.80 -26.15 58.93
N ASN A 418 -29.02 -26.78 60.09
CA ASN A 418 -30.06 -27.77 60.23
C ASN A 418 -30.71 -27.69 61.61
N GLY A 419 -31.94 -28.19 61.72
CA GLY A 419 -32.72 -28.27 62.93
C GLY A 419 -33.97 -29.11 62.70
N PHE A 420 -34.83 -29.19 63.70
CA PHE A 420 -36.13 -29.84 63.59
C PHE A 420 -37.22 -28.84 63.91
N ASN A 421 -38.19 -28.70 63.02
CA ASN A 421 -39.39 -27.93 63.33
C ASN A 421 -40.04 -28.46 64.62
N ALA A 422 -40.37 -27.58 65.58
CA ALA A 422 -40.82 -27.98 66.90
C ALA A 422 -42.18 -28.68 66.92
N ASN A 423 -43.02 -28.45 65.92
CA ASN A 423 -44.38 -28.99 65.84
C ASN A 423 -44.49 -30.18 64.88
N SER A 424 -43.89 -30.11 63.68
CA SER A 424 -43.94 -31.21 62.71
C SER A 424 -42.83 -32.26 62.90
N PHE A 425 -41.80 -31.96 63.69
CA PHE A 425 -40.62 -32.82 63.88
C PHE A 425 -39.88 -33.15 62.59
N THR A 426 -40.04 -32.33 61.55
CA THR A 426 -39.37 -32.49 60.25
C THR A 426 -38.03 -31.74 60.24
N PRO A 427 -36.98 -32.27 59.59
CA PRO A 427 -35.73 -31.56 59.38
C PRO A 427 -35.91 -30.25 58.60
N THR A 428 -35.07 -29.26 58.88
CA THR A 428 -35.07 -27.95 58.21
C THR A 428 -33.67 -27.57 57.68
N PRO A 429 -33.09 -28.34 56.74
CA PRO A 429 -31.75 -28.12 56.23
C PRO A 429 -31.67 -26.97 55.22
N ASP A 430 -30.64 -26.13 55.32
CA ASP A 430 -30.32 -25.12 54.32
C ASP A 430 -28.81 -24.93 54.20
N SER A 431 -28.33 -24.45 53.05
CA SER A 431 -26.90 -24.25 52.80
C SER A 431 -26.59 -23.03 51.93
N SER A 432 -25.34 -22.55 52.02
CA SER A 432 -24.81 -21.44 51.22
C SER A 432 -23.30 -21.58 51.04
N GLY A 433 -22.71 -20.91 50.04
CA GLY A 433 -21.27 -20.93 49.80
C GLY A 433 -20.72 -19.60 49.29
N SER A 434 -19.40 -19.46 49.31
CA SER A 434 -18.66 -18.35 48.69
C SER A 434 -17.26 -18.81 48.30
N SER A 435 -16.63 -18.10 47.35
CA SER A 435 -15.25 -18.35 46.93
C SER A 435 -14.50 -17.07 46.60
N GLY A 436 -13.17 -17.14 46.64
CA GLY A 436 -12.28 -16.10 46.13
C GLY A 436 -11.05 -16.69 45.44
N MET A 437 -10.40 -15.90 44.59
CA MET A 437 -9.28 -16.33 43.75
C MET A 437 -7.98 -15.66 44.20
N ILE A 438 -6.88 -16.42 44.22
CA ILE A 438 -5.52 -15.91 44.43
C ILE A 438 -5.03 -15.21 43.14
N LEU A 439 -4.45 -14.02 43.28
CA LEU A 439 -3.98 -13.22 42.14
C LEU A 439 -2.95 -13.95 41.26
N LEU A 440 -2.90 -13.55 39.99
CA LEU A 440 -1.97 -14.05 38.99
C LEU A 440 -0.79 -13.08 38.82
N PRO A 441 0.43 -13.58 38.56
CA PRO A 441 1.57 -12.74 38.17
C PRO A 441 1.41 -12.17 36.76
N SER A 442 2.21 -11.15 36.47
CA SER A 442 2.27 -10.49 35.17
C SER A 442 3.69 -10.38 34.64
N ILE A 443 3.82 -10.14 33.33
CA ILE A 443 5.11 -9.95 32.65
C ILE A 443 5.14 -8.60 31.93
N MET A 444 6.30 -7.93 31.94
CA MET A 444 6.53 -6.74 31.15
C MET A 444 7.88 -6.78 30.44
N LYS A 445 7.97 -6.11 29.29
CA LYS A 445 9.16 -6.03 28.46
C LYS A 445 9.48 -4.61 28.04
N GLN A 446 10.77 -4.29 28.00
CA GLN A 446 11.26 -2.97 27.61
C GLN A 446 12.52 -3.10 26.76
N LEU A 447 12.67 -2.20 25.79
CA LEU A 447 13.94 -1.91 25.14
C LEU A 447 14.65 -0.83 25.98
N VAL A 448 15.79 -1.17 26.56
CA VAL A 448 16.52 -0.29 27.50
C VAL A 448 17.41 0.69 26.75
N GLN A 449 18.23 0.18 25.84
CA GLN A 449 19.22 0.96 25.10
C GLN A 449 19.73 0.19 23.88
N VAL A 450 20.14 0.92 22.84
CA VAL A 450 20.90 0.37 21.70
C VAL A 450 22.36 0.81 21.82
N TYR A 451 23.27 -0.11 21.51
CA TYR A 451 24.71 0.10 21.57
C TYR A 451 25.31 -0.20 20.20
N TYR A 452 26.40 0.50 19.87
CA TYR A 452 27.27 0.06 18.79
C TYR A 452 27.92 -1.27 19.15
N ARG A 453 28.52 -1.93 18.16
CA ARG A 453 29.19 -3.23 18.32
C ARG A 453 30.27 -3.24 19.41
N ASP A 454 30.90 -2.10 19.68
CA ASP A 454 31.94 -1.95 20.71
C ASP A 454 31.39 -1.81 22.15
N GLY A 455 30.06 -1.81 22.32
CA GLY A 455 29.38 -1.61 23.60
C GLY A 455 29.22 -0.14 24.00
N THR A 456 29.55 0.81 23.13
CA THR A 456 29.28 2.23 23.36
C THR A 456 27.77 2.49 23.14
N PRO A 457 27.06 3.13 24.10
CA PRO A 457 25.64 3.42 23.94
C PRO A 457 25.40 4.45 22.84
N LYS A 458 24.35 4.23 22.03
CA LYS A 458 23.90 5.21 21.06
C LYS A 458 23.32 6.45 21.76
N PRO A 459 23.43 7.65 21.16
CA PRO A 459 22.82 8.86 21.68
C PRO A 459 21.30 8.74 21.82
N ALA A 460 20.74 9.42 22.82
CA ALA A 460 19.29 9.52 22.98
C ALA A 460 18.65 10.15 21.72
N GLY A 461 17.67 9.46 21.13
CA GLY A 461 17.01 9.84 19.87
C GLY A 461 17.36 8.97 18.67
N ILE A 462 18.37 8.08 18.78
CA ILE A 462 18.70 7.08 17.76
C ILE A 462 18.38 5.71 18.33
N THR A 463 17.17 5.22 18.05
CA THR A 463 16.69 3.91 18.53
C THR A 463 16.70 2.85 17.43
N ALA A 464 16.96 3.24 16.17
CA ALA A 464 17.08 2.31 15.07
C ALA A 464 18.37 1.46 15.20
N VAL A 465 18.20 0.17 14.96
CA VAL A 465 19.22 -0.87 15.06
C VAL A 465 19.79 -1.14 13.67
N ALA A 466 21.11 -1.07 13.58
CA ALA A 466 21.92 -1.32 12.40
C ALA A 466 22.66 -2.67 12.55
N PRO A 467 23.06 -3.31 11.45
CA PRO A 467 23.84 -4.55 11.51
C PRO A 467 25.06 -4.44 12.43
N GLY A 468 25.22 -5.42 13.32
CA GLY A 468 26.27 -5.45 14.34
C GLY A 468 26.02 -4.64 15.62
N ASP A 469 24.94 -3.85 15.71
CA ASP A 469 24.54 -3.22 16.97
C ASP A 469 24.15 -4.26 18.02
N LEU A 470 24.24 -3.87 19.29
CA LEU A 470 23.70 -4.63 20.42
C LEU A 470 22.44 -3.95 20.95
N VAL A 471 21.36 -4.71 21.12
CA VAL A 471 20.09 -4.24 21.68
C VAL A 471 19.95 -4.79 23.09
N GLU A 472 19.78 -3.92 24.08
CA GLU A 472 19.52 -4.32 25.47
C GLU A 472 18.02 -4.38 25.75
N PHE A 473 17.55 -5.56 26.12
CA PHE A 473 16.19 -5.77 26.59
C PHE A 473 16.16 -5.96 28.10
N GLN A 474 15.07 -5.51 28.70
CA GLN A 474 14.69 -5.85 30.07
C GLN A 474 13.37 -6.62 30.04
N VAL A 475 13.33 -7.73 30.77
CA VAL A 475 12.11 -8.49 31.05
C VAL A 475 11.88 -8.47 32.55
N ASN A 476 10.66 -8.14 32.95
CA ASN A 476 10.22 -8.03 34.34
C ASN A 476 9.05 -8.98 34.60
N TYR A 477 9.30 -10.03 35.38
CA TYR A 477 8.27 -10.81 36.04
C TYR A 477 7.85 -10.07 37.32
N LEU A 478 6.55 -9.79 37.44
CA LEU A 478 5.98 -9.03 38.52
C LEU A 478 4.93 -9.85 39.28
N TYR A 479 5.16 -9.97 40.59
CA TYR A 479 4.20 -10.52 41.54
C TYR A 479 4.37 -9.81 42.90
N PHE A 480 3.32 -9.13 43.34
CA PHE A 480 3.38 -8.27 44.54
C PHE A 480 2.71 -8.90 45.77
N ASP A 481 2.33 -10.16 45.65
CA ASP A 481 1.51 -10.91 46.60
C ASP A 481 2.34 -12.05 47.24
N ASP A 482 1.88 -12.61 48.36
CA ASP A 482 2.57 -13.58 49.22
C ASP A 482 2.34 -15.05 48.84
N ALA A 483 1.32 -15.37 48.02
CA ALA A 483 1.09 -16.74 47.56
C ALA A 483 2.28 -17.28 46.75
N THR A 484 2.51 -18.60 46.78
CA THR A 484 3.66 -19.17 46.04
C THR A 484 3.31 -19.31 44.56
N GLN A 485 4.28 -19.13 43.67
CA GLN A 485 4.06 -19.33 42.24
C GLN A 485 4.81 -20.57 41.78
N LYS A 486 4.15 -21.45 41.03
CA LYS A 486 4.67 -22.78 40.69
C LYS A 486 5.03 -22.85 39.21
N GLU A 487 6.21 -23.41 38.95
CA GLU A 487 6.76 -23.67 37.61
C GLU A 487 6.69 -22.45 36.69
N ILE A 488 7.24 -21.33 37.17
CA ILE A 488 7.23 -20.07 36.42
C ILE A 488 8.22 -20.15 35.26
N LEU A 489 7.66 -20.15 34.05
CA LEU A 489 8.38 -20.16 32.79
C LEU A 489 8.24 -18.81 32.10
N VAL A 490 9.37 -18.22 31.76
CA VAL A 490 9.44 -16.99 30.96
C VAL A 490 10.13 -17.31 29.65
N SER A 491 9.47 -17.06 28.53
CA SER A 491 10.01 -17.28 27.19
C SER A 491 10.09 -15.96 26.41
N ASP A 492 11.20 -15.69 25.75
CA ASP A 492 11.47 -14.49 24.95
C ASP A 492 11.82 -14.88 23.52
N PHE A 493 11.02 -14.40 22.58
CA PHE A 493 11.07 -14.72 21.16
C PHE A 493 11.54 -13.50 20.38
N LEU A 494 12.85 -13.44 20.16
CA LEU A 494 13.55 -12.34 19.47
C LEU A 494 13.15 -12.24 17.98
N PRO A 495 13.07 -11.04 17.40
CA PRO A 495 13.00 -10.87 15.95
C PRO A 495 14.06 -11.71 15.24
N LEU A 496 13.76 -12.27 14.07
CA LEU A 496 14.71 -13.11 13.32
C LEU A 496 15.93 -12.32 12.80
N THR A 497 15.88 -10.99 12.88
CA THR A 497 16.98 -10.06 12.59
C THR A 497 18.00 -9.97 13.73
N LEU A 498 17.65 -10.41 14.95
CA LEU A 498 18.54 -10.48 16.10
C LEU A 498 19.03 -11.92 16.32
N ASP A 499 20.25 -12.08 16.79
CA ASP A 499 20.84 -13.40 17.03
C ASP A 499 20.65 -13.86 18.47
N ALA A 500 19.67 -14.72 18.76
CA ALA A 500 19.47 -15.26 20.10
C ALA A 500 20.71 -16.00 20.65
N ALA A 501 21.58 -16.54 19.80
CA ALA A 501 22.81 -17.19 20.24
C ALA A 501 23.88 -16.19 20.70
N SER A 502 23.73 -14.90 20.37
CA SER A 502 24.62 -13.81 20.77
C SER A 502 24.29 -13.19 22.13
N ILE A 503 23.25 -13.70 22.83
CA ILE A 503 22.84 -13.19 24.13
C ILE A 503 24.05 -13.06 25.07
N SER A 504 24.25 -11.86 25.58
CA SER A 504 25.35 -11.50 26.46
C SER A 504 24.90 -10.48 27.50
N ASN A 505 25.81 -10.06 28.38
CA ASN A 505 25.53 -9.13 29.47
C ASN A 505 24.28 -9.50 30.30
N LEU A 506 24.08 -10.79 30.55
CA LEU A 506 22.96 -11.30 31.34
C LEU A 506 23.10 -10.85 32.79
N VAL A 507 22.21 -9.94 33.20
CA VAL A 507 22.12 -9.43 34.57
C VAL A 507 20.77 -9.78 35.15
N TYR A 508 20.77 -10.72 36.08
CA TYR A 508 19.58 -11.13 36.83
C TYR A 508 19.46 -10.36 38.14
N ASN A 509 18.24 -10.03 38.52
CA ASN A 509 17.94 -9.43 39.81
C ASN A 509 16.56 -9.92 40.32
N PRO A 510 16.42 -10.29 41.59
CA PRO A 510 17.46 -10.46 42.60
C PRO A 510 18.09 -11.87 42.62
N PHE A 511 17.53 -12.84 41.90
CA PHE A 511 17.98 -14.23 41.92
C PHE A 511 18.23 -14.80 40.51
N LEU A 512 19.01 -15.88 40.47
CA LEU A 512 19.28 -16.62 39.24
C LEU A 512 18.13 -17.60 38.96
N PRO A 513 17.69 -17.75 37.69
CA PRO A 513 16.75 -18.78 37.32
C PRO A 513 17.34 -20.17 37.56
N ILE A 514 16.50 -21.16 37.90
CA ILE A 514 16.92 -22.56 38.07
C ILE A 514 17.50 -23.12 36.77
N LEU A 515 16.91 -22.77 35.64
CA LEU A 515 17.39 -23.12 34.32
C LEU A 515 17.16 -21.94 33.37
N GLY A 516 18.15 -21.64 32.53
CA GLY A 516 18.03 -20.61 31.51
C GLY A 516 19.22 -19.65 31.44
N PRO A 517 19.40 -18.92 30.32
CA PRO A 517 18.56 -19.00 29.13
C PRO A 517 18.85 -20.31 28.39
N THR A 518 17.81 -21.06 28.04
CA THR A 518 17.91 -22.23 27.16
C THR A 518 17.22 -21.92 25.84
N PRO A 519 17.79 -22.32 24.69
CA PRO A 519 17.11 -22.11 23.41
C PRO A 519 15.73 -22.77 23.39
N THR A 520 14.72 -22.01 22.95
CA THR A 520 13.35 -22.50 22.75
C THR A 520 12.81 -21.99 21.42
N GLY A 521 11.98 -22.80 20.76
CA GLY A 521 11.44 -22.47 19.43
C GLY A 521 12.53 -22.10 18.40
N ASN A 522 12.13 -21.32 17.39
CA ASN A 522 13.07 -20.67 16.48
C ASN A 522 13.54 -19.36 17.13
N ASN A 523 14.84 -19.05 17.19
CA ASN A 523 15.37 -17.78 17.70
C ASN A 523 14.72 -17.25 19.01
N GLY A 524 14.48 -18.14 19.98
CA GLY A 524 13.90 -17.80 21.26
C GLY A 524 14.72 -18.38 22.41
N VAL A 525 14.51 -17.84 23.60
CA VAL A 525 15.14 -18.30 24.84
C VAL A 525 14.12 -18.41 25.96
N GLU A 526 14.33 -19.38 26.84
CA GLU A 526 13.45 -19.67 27.96
C GLU A 526 14.23 -19.68 29.27
N TRP A 527 13.58 -19.21 30.32
CA TRP A 527 14.00 -19.33 31.70
C TRP A 527 12.91 -20.02 32.51
N LEU A 528 13.30 -21.10 33.18
CA LEU A 528 12.56 -21.62 34.33
C LEU A 528 13.10 -20.89 35.56
N LEU A 529 12.31 -19.93 36.05
CA LEU A 529 12.72 -19.07 37.16
C LEU A 529 12.92 -19.89 38.43
N ASP A 530 11.89 -20.61 38.85
CA ASP A 530 11.93 -21.59 39.92
C ASP A 530 10.79 -22.60 39.72
N ASN A 531 10.90 -23.78 40.34
CA ASN A 531 9.75 -24.67 40.51
C ASN A 531 8.75 -24.07 41.51
N PHE A 532 9.23 -23.30 42.50
CA PHE A 532 8.40 -22.60 43.47
C PHE A 532 9.02 -21.25 43.85
N ILE A 533 8.42 -20.15 43.39
CA ILE A 533 8.78 -18.79 43.81
C ILE A 533 7.92 -18.41 45.01
N ILE A 534 8.54 -18.09 46.15
CA ILE A 534 7.83 -17.81 47.39
C ILE A 534 7.60 -16.30 47.54
N GLY A 535 6.33 -15.90 47.67
CA GLY A 535 5.91 -14.55 47.97
C GLY A 535 6.22 -13.51 46.90
N THR A 536 6.49 -12.27 47.33
CA THR A 536 6.58 -11.04 46.51
C THR A 536 7.84 -10.93 45.63
N ALA A 537 8.41 -12.05 45.21
CA ALA A 537 9.69 -12.08 44.52
C ALA A 537 9.53 -11.71 43.04
N ASN A 538 9.60 -10.41 42.74
CA ASN A 538 9.80 -9.93 41.37
C ASN A 538 11.14 -10.41 40.81
N TRP A 539 11.18 -10.63 39.50
CA TRP A 539 12.40 -11.03 38.80
C TRP A 539 12.61 -10.18 37.56
N THR A 540 13.83 -9.72 37.37
CA THR A 540 14.25 -8.97 36.20
C THR A 540 15.45 -9.65 35.57
N VAL A 541 15.45 -9.73 34.23
CA VAL A 541 16.66 -10.00 33.45
C VAL A 541 16.89 -8.84 32.49
N ASN A 542 18.13 -8.33 32.48
CA ASN A 542 18.64 -7.50 31.39
C ASN A 542 19.60 -8.35 30.57
N PHE A 543 19.54 -8.23 29.25
CA PHE A 543 20.47 -8.91 28.36
C PHE A 543 20.61 -8.15 27.05
N GLN A 544 21.78 -8.29 26.43
CA GLN A 544 22.12 -7.70 25.15
C GLN A 544 22.11 -8.75 24.06
N VAL A 545 21.63 -8.38 22.88
CA VAL A 545 21.56 -9.24 21.68
C VAL A 545 22.10 -8.49 20.47
N SER A 546 22.96 -9.13 19.69
CA SER A 546 23.49 -8.56 18.44
C SER A 546 22.48 -8.66 17.31
N MET A 547 22.43 -7.64 16.45
CA MET A 547 21.78 -7.75 15.14
C MET A 547 22.67 -8.52 14.16
N PHE A 548 22.06 -9.35 13.30
CA PHE A 548 22.76 -10.03 12.21
C PHE A 548 23.27 -9.05 11.14
N ASP A 549 24.28 -9.49 10.37
CA ASP A 549 24.81 -8.80 9.19
C ASP A 549 23.84 -8.92 7.99
N VAL A 550 22.63 -8.33 8.10
CA VAL A 550 21.56 -8.40 7.08
C VAL A 550 21.01 -7.03 6.72
N ASP A 551 20.60 -6.87 5.47
CA ASP A 551 19.96 -5.66 4.97
C ASP A 551 18.47 -5.68 5.31
N PHE A 552 18.07 -4.99 6.39
CA PHE A 552 16.69 -4.91 6.81
C PHE A 552 16.36 -3.53 7.35
N GLU A 553 15.32 -2.93 6.78
CA GLU A 553 14.73 -1.66 7.21
C GLU A 553 13.25 -1.88 7.51
N GLY A 554 12.83 -1.51 8.72
CA GLY A 554 11.45 -1.72 9.18
C GLY A 554 11.36 -1.94 10.68
N THR A 555 10.18 -2.34 11.14
CA THR A 555 9.91 -2.62 12.56
C THR A 555 9.54 -4.08 12.74
N ASP A 556 10.15 -4.75 13.71
CA ASP A 556 9.77 -6.10 14.16
C ASP A 556 9.53 -6.09 15.67
N VAL A 557 8.82 -7.11 16.17
CA VAL A 557 8.47 -7.24 17.59
C VAL A 557 9.36 -8.23 18.32
N ASN A 558 9.80 -7.86 19.52
CA ASN A 558 10.34 -8.81 20.48
C ASN A 558 9.27 -9.19 21.50
N LEU A 559 8.98 -10.49 21.63
CA LEU A 559 7.81 -11.02 22.33
C LEU A 559 8.22 -11.81 23.58
N VAL A 560 7.71 -11.43 24.75
CA VAL A 560 7.86 -12.22 25.98
C VAL A 560 6.54 -12.87 26.40
N LYS A 561 6.64 -14.08 26.94
CA LYS A 561 5.52 -14.89 27.42
C LYS A 561 5.82 -15.43 28.81
N LEU A 562 4.78 -15.52 29.61
CA LEU A 562 4.78 -16.09 30.96
C LEU A 562 3.78 -17.24 31.03
N SER A 563 4.15 -18.32 31.70
CA SER A 563 3.19 -19.31 32.20
C SER A 563 3.53 -19.75 33.61
N GLY A 564 2.50 -20.14 34.35
CA GLY A 564 2.61 -20.82 35.64
C GLY A 564 1.45 -21.79 35.85
N LEU A 565 1.51 -22.54 36.94
CA LEU A 565 0.50 -23.53 37.31
C LEU A 565 -0.12 -23.22 38.67
N ASP A 566 -1.40 -23.54 38.81
CA ASP A 566 -2.07 -23.60 40.10
C ASP A 566 -1.87 -24.95 40.81
N THR A 567 -2.59 -25.16 41.92
CA THR A 567 -2.53 -26.40 42.71
C THR A 567 -3.15 -27.58 41.98
N GLU A 568 -4.16 -27.37 41.15
CA GLU A 568 -4.83 -28.40 40.35
C GLU A 568 -4.04 -28.77 39.07
N GLY A 569 -3.02 -27.99 38.74
CA GLY A 569 -2.21 -28.14 37.53
C GLY A 569 -2.84 -27.48 36.30
N ILE A 570 -3.80 -26.58 36.49
CA ILE A 570 -4.32 -25.70 35.46
C ILE A 570 -3.31 -24.58 35.23
N ALA A 571 -3.02 -24.33 33.96
CA ALA A 571 -2.08 -23.28 33.59
C ALA A 571 -2.77 -21.92 33.50
N TYR A 572 -2.00 -20.88 33.77
CA TYR A 572 -2.32 -19.50 33.43
C TYR A 572 -1.17 -18.91 32.63
N SER A 573 -1.45 -17.85 31.89
CA SER A 573 -0.44 -17.16 31.09
C SER A 573 -0.63 -15.65 31.04
N ASP A 574 0.46 -14.98 30.74
CA ASP A 574 0.50 -13.55 30.42
C ASP A 574 1.53 -13.29 29.31
N ARG A 575 1.43 -12.16 28.61
CA ARG A 575 2.34 -11.80 27.50
C ARG A 575 2.59 -10.29 27.46
N ASP A 576 3.76 -9.92 26.95
CA ASP A 576 4.06 -8.54 26.60
C ASP A 576 5.01 -8.49 25.38
N GLN A 577 5.08 -7.36 24.70
CA GLN A 577 5.91 -7.18 23.52
C GLN A 577 6.45 -5.76 23.38
N ILE A 578 7.57 -5.62 22.67
CA ILE A 578 8.14 -4.32 22.35
C ILE A 578 8.57 -4.27 20.89
N ASP A 579 8.28 -3.15 20.23
CA ASP A 579 8.73 -2.87 18.87
C ASP A 579 10.23 -2.55 18.84
N VAL A 580 10.92 -3.03 17.81
CA VAL A 580 12.33 -2.79 17.53
C VAL A 580 12.44 -2.27 16.11
N ASN A 581 12.95 -1.05 15.95
CA ASN A 581 13.16 -0.43 14.65
C ASN A 581 14.54 -0.79 14.11
N PHE A 582 14.60 -1.14 12.84
CA PHE A 582 15.79 -1.50 12.10
C PHE A 582 15.95 -0.58 10.89
N GLY A 583 17.19 -0.30 10.52
CA GLY A 583 17.46 0.84 9.67
C GLY A 583 18.78 0.86 8.93
N GLN A 584 18.87 1.79 7.98
CA GLN A 584 20.06 2.09 7.19
C GLN A 584 20.29 3.62 7.09
N PRO A 585 21.50 4.10 6.74
CA PRO A 585 21.73 5.52 6.52
C PRO A 585 21.01 6.05 5.27
N ASP A 586 20.53 7.29 5.32
CA ASP A 586 19.99 7.99 4.16
C ASP A 586 21.04 8.94 3.58
N MET A 587 22.02 8.40 2.86
CA MET A 587 23.12 9.20 2.32
C MET A 587 22.64 10.15 1.22
N VAL A 588 22.93 11.44 1.37
CA VAL A 588 22.67 12.49 0.36
C VAL A 588 23.96 13.23 0.03
N LEU A 589 24.23 13.42 -1.26
CA LEU A 589 25.34 14.20 -1.78
C LEU A 589 24.83 15.23 -2.77
N THR A 590 25.12 16.50 -2.54
CA THR A 590 24.83 17.59 -3.49
C THR A 590 26.08 18.37 -3.80
N LYS A 591 26.17 18.89 -5.02
CA LYS A 591 27.28 19.71 -5.49
C LYS A 591 26.73 20.89 -6.26
N ASN A 592 27.23 22.08 -5.96
CA ASN A 592 26.87 23.32 -6.62
C ASN A 592 28.13 24.11 -6.99
N VAL A 593 28.01 25.00 -7.98
CA VAL A 593 29.11 25.87 -8.40
C VAL A 593 28.63 27.32 -8.51
N ALA A 594 29.41 28.25 -7.98
CA ALA A 594 29.16 29.68 -8.05
C ALA A 594 30.37 30.41 -8.66
N GLY A 595 30.10 31.35 -9.57
CA GLY A 595 31.13 32.15 -10.22
C GLY A 595 30.56 33.08 -11.29
N PRO A 596 31.40 33.82 -12.03
CA PRO A 596 30.94 34.90 -12.92
C PRO A 596 30.03 34.43 -14.05
N THR A 597 30.44 33.40 -14.81
CA THR A 597 29.74 32.92 -16.02
C THR A 597 29.94 31.41 -16.25
N PRO A 598 29.26 30.53 -15.50
CA PRO A 598 29.48 29.07 -15.56
C PRO A 598 29.38 28.43 -16.96
N ASN A 599 28.58 29.01 -17.85
CA ASN A 599 28.36 28.50 -19.22
C ASN A 599 29.23 29.20 -20.29
N ALA A 600 30.08 30.13 -19.88
CA ALA A 600 30.99 30.88 -20.75
C ALA A 600 32.23 31.27 -19.94
N VAL A 601 32.95 30.26 -19.46
CA VAL A 601 34.12 30.49 -18.62
C VAL A 601 35.27 31.06 -19.45
N VAL A 602 36.03 31.96 -18.85
CA VAL A 602 37.27 32.50 -19.45
C VAL A 602 38.45 32.29 -18.50
N PRO A 603 39.68 32.15 -19.04
CA PRO A 603 40.90 32.01 -18.24
C PRO A 603 41.04 33.04 -17.13
N GLY A 604 41.52 32.58 -15.97
CA GLY A 604 41.76 33.42 -14.80
C GLY A 604 40.51 33.71 -13.95
N GLN A 605 39.31 33.34 -14.39
CA GLN A 605 38.12 33.40 -13.53
C GLN A 605 38.21 32.34 -12.43
N VAL A 606 37.70 32.70 -11.25
CA VAL A 606 37.62 31.81 -10.10
C VAL A 606 36.18 31.34 -9.92
N TYR A 607 36.01 30.03 -9.70
CA TYR A 607 34.74 29.40 -9.39
C TYR A 607 34.83 28.71 -8.03
N THR A 608 33.77 28.80 -7.23
CA THR A 608 33.67 28.17 -5.91
C THR A 608 32.72 26.98 -6.02
N TYR A 609 33.21 25.78 -5.71
CA TYR A 609 32.38 24.61 -5.52
C TYR A 609 31.91 24.53 -4.07
N THR A 610 30.64 24.18 -3.86
CA THR A 610 30.04 23.88 -2.57
C THR A 610 29.43 22.49 -2.64
N ILE A 611 29.83 21.61 -1.72
CA ILE A 611 29.38 20.23 -1.63
C ILE A 611 28.76 20.02 -0.26
N VAL A 612 27.57 19.42 -0.23
CA VAL A 612 26.93 19.02 1.02
C VAL A 612 26.77 17.51 1.04
N ILE A 613 27.33 16.88 2.06
CA ILE A 613 27.15 15.45 2.37
C ILE A 613 26.31 15.38 3.64
N SER A 614 25.19 14.67 3.63
CA SER A 614 24.28 14.60 4.77
C SER A 614 23.65 13.23 4.94
N ASN A 615 23.21 12.93 6.16
CA ASN A 615 22.44 11.73 6.53
C ASN A 615 21.09 12.13 7.15
N PRO A 616 20.14 12.73 6.39
CA PRO A 616 18.85 13.20 6.90
C PRO A 616 18.03 12.10 7.59
N GLN A 617 17.31 12.45 8.66
CA GLN A 617 16.35 11.55 9.32
C GLN A 617 15.04 11.46 8.53
N ASN A 618 14.42 10.26 8.51
CA ASN A 618 13.11 10.05 7.91
C ASN A 618 11.97 10.16 8.94
N MET A 619 10.72 10.16 8.48
CA MET A 619 9.57 10.29 9.39
C MET A 619 9.39 9.09 10.32
N ASP A 620 9.85 7.92 9.90
CA ASP A 620 9.72 6.66 10.64
C ASP A 620 10.80 6.48 11.72
N GLY A 621 11.81 7.35 11.74
CA GLY A 621 12.91 7.29 12.71
C GLY A 621 13.84 6.09 12.51
N THR A 622 13.91 5.53 11.29
CA THR A 622 14.72 4.35 10.97
C THR A 622 16.13 4.70 10.46
N VAL A 623 16.49 5.98 10.32
CA VAL A 623 17.84 6.32 9.85
C VAL A 623 18.87 6.04 10.95
N VAL A 624 19.96 5.37 10.58
CA VAL A 624 21.09 5.03 11.47
C VAL A 624 22.36 5.77 11.05
N ASP A 625 23.38 5.71 11.90
CA ASP A 625 24.68 6.30 11.63
C ASP A 625 25.35 5.69 10.40
N ALA A 626 25.98 6.53 9.57
CA ALA A 626 26.89 6.13 8.51
C ALA A 626 28.34 6.21 9.00
N PHE A 627 29.08 5.10 8.92
CA PHE A 627 30.49 5.04 9.33
C PHE A 627 31.43 4.88 8.14
N ASP A 628 32.65 5.41 8.31
CA ASP A 628 33.81 5.22 7.44
C ASP A 628 33.49 5.36 5.94
N VAL A 629 32.89 6.49 5.58
CA VAL A 629 32.58 6.85 4.19
C VAL A 629 33.77 7.59 3.60
N ASP A 630 34.29 7.08 2.49
CA ASP A 630 35.31 7.77 1.69
C ASP A 630 34.62 8.76 0.77
N PHE A 631 34.97 10.04 0.89
CA PHE A 631 34.60 11.08 -0.05
C PHE A 631 35.79 11.39 -0.98
N SER A 632 35.51 11.52 -2.27
CA SER A 632 36.46 11.93 -3.29
C SER A 632 35.85 12.96 -4.22
N ASP A 633 36.63 13.94 -4.65
CA ASP A 633 36.25 14.91 -5.68
C ASP A 633 37.41 15.15 -6.64
N VAL A 634 37.21 14.84 -7.91
CA VAL A 634 38.24 14.92 -8.95
C VAL A 634 38.07 16.22 -9.74
N ILE A 635 39.04 17.13 -9.60
CA ILE A 635 39.07 18.38 -10.36
C ILE A 635 39.52 18.06 -11.79
N PRO A 636 38.72 18.40 -12.82
CA PRO A 636 39.09 18.11 -14.20
C PRO A 636 40.29 18.95 -14.63
N ASN A 637 41.06 18.43 -15.60
CA ASN A 637 42.11 19.19 -16.28
C ASN A 637 41.58 20.55 -16.77
N LEU A 638 42.45 21.55 -16.85
CA LEU A 638 42.15 22.95 -17.20
C LEU A 638 41.46 23.76 -16.08
N LEU A 639 41.27 23.16 -14.91
CA LEU A 639 40.95 23.84 -13.66
C LEU A 639 42.09 23.60 -12.66
N THR A 640 42.72 24.68 -12.20
CA THR A 640 43.72 24.60 -11.13
C THR A 640 43.09 24.92 -9.78
N TYR A 641 43.33 24.09 -8.77
CA TYR A 641 42.92 24.37 -7.39
C TYR A 641 43.57 25.66 -6.84
N VAL A 642 42.77 26.52 -6.20
CA VAL A 642 43.26 27.72 -5.52
C VAL A 642 43.71 27.35 -4.11
N GLY A 643 45.03 27.26 -3.90
CA GLY A 643 45.64 26.86 -2.63
C GLY A 643 45.12 27.64 -1.42
N GLY A 644 44.69 26.91 -0.38
CA GLY A 644 44.15 27.46 0.86
C GLY A 644 42.66 27.82 0.84
N SER A 645 41.96 27.55 -0.27
CA SER A 645 40.51 27.78 -0.38
C SER A 645 39.65 26.63 0.14
N LEU A 646 40.22 25.43 0.30
CA LEU A 646 39.52 24.24 0.80
C LEU A 646 39.15 24.40 2.27
N THR A 647 37.86 24.31 2.55
CA THR A 647 37.29 24.25 3.90
C THR A 647 36.24 23.16 3.96
N ALA A 648 36.11 22.50 5.11
CA ALA A 648 34.99 21.61 5.41
C ALA A 648 34.53 21.89 6.84
N VAL A 649 33.22 22.06 7.01
CA VAL A 649 32.60 22.39 8.30
C VAL A 649 31.34 21.57 8.50
N ALA A 650 30.98 21.32 9.76
CA ALA A 650 29.66 20.80 10.10
C ALA A 650 28.61 21.89 9.76
N SER A 651 27.72 21.60 8.82
CA SER A 651 26.59 22.49 8.47
C SER A 651 25.35 22.17 9.30
N SER A 652 25.22 20.94 9.81
CA SER A 652 24.27 20.55 10.85
C SER A 652 24.84 19.43 11.72
N GLY A 653 24.33 19.33 12.96
CA GLY A 653 24.66 18.22 13.86
C GLY A 653 26.11 18.19 14.37
N THR A 654 26.63 16.99 14.60
CA THR A 654 27.98 16.71 15.13
C THR A 654 28.74 15.65 14.31
N PRO A 655 28.89 15.85 12.99
CA PRO A 655 29.62 14.93 12.13
C PRO A 655 31.09 14.79 12.58
N VAL A 656 31.66 13.60 12.38
CA VAL A 656 33.07 13.31 12.68
C VAL A 656 33.77 12.94 11.37
N PHE A 657 34.76 13.73 10.98
CA PHE A 657 35.50 13.54 9.73
C PHE A 657 36.95 14.01 9.87
N ASN A 658 37.85 13.44 9.08
CA ASN A 658 39.22 13.92 8.96
C ASN A 658 39.26 15.22 8.15
N ALA A 659 40.26 16.07 8.38
CA ALA A 659 40.45 17.26 7.55
C ALA A 659 40.58 16.84 6.08
N PRO A 660 39.87 17.50 5.15
CA PRO A 660 39.96 17.16 3.73
C PRO A 660 41.37 17.46 3.23
N VAL A 661 41.91 16.56 2.42
CA VAL A 661 43.26 16.66 1.89
C VAL A 661 43.21 16.78 0.38
N PHE A 662 44.07 17.63 -0.17
CA PHE A 662 44.30 17.71 -1.60
C PHE A 662 45.43 16.73 -1.97
N THR A 663 45.11 15.71 -2.76
CA THR A 663 46.02 14.68 -3.24
C THR A 663 46.37 14.94 -4.71
N SER A 664 47.58 14.52 -5.10
CA SER A 664 48.06 14.68 -6.48
C SER A 664 47.77 13.41 -7.28
N PRO A 665 47.27 13.52 -8.53
CA PRO A 665 46.93 14.76 -9.24
C PRO A 665 45.48 15.23 -8.97
N ASP A 666 45.33 16.49 -8.58
CA ASP A 666 44.08 17.29 -8.56
C ASP A 666 42.81 16.63 -8.00
N GLN A 667 42.95 15.92 -6.88
CA GLN A 667 41.83 15.26 -6.18
C GLN A 667 41.71 15.77 -4.74
N ILE A 668 40.49 15.90 -4.24
CA ILE A 668 40.19 16.16 -2.83
C ILE A 668 39.65 14.86 -2.24
N ASP A 669 40.30 14.39 -1.17
CA ASP A 669 39.86 13.22 -0.42
C ASP A 669 39.51 13.60 1.02
N MET A 670 38.48 12.97 1.56
CA MET A 670 38.07 13.16 2.95
C MET A 670 37.46 11.86 3.48
N MET A 671 37.95 11.38 4.61
CA MET A 671 37.30 10.26 5.31
C MET A 671 36.30 10.81 6.33
N ILE A 672 35.05 10.41 6.15
CA ILE A 672 33.95 10.71 7.06
C ILE A 672 33.84 9.52 8.02
N LEU A 673 34.28 9.73 9.26
CA LEU A 673 34.32 8.69 10.28
C LEU A 673 32.92 8.35 10.81
N ARG A 674 32.05 9.36 10.92
CA ARG A 674 30.65 9.17 11.34
C ARG A 674 29.74 10.32 10.93
N LEU A 675 28.57 9.99 10.36
CA LEU A 675 27.41 10.87 10.22
C LEU A 675 26.20 10.25 10.92
N LYS A 676 25.75 10.87 12.01
CA LYS A 676 24.49 10.50 12.65
C LYS A 676 23.30 10.96 11.80
N PRO A 677 22.08 10.50 12.09
CA PRO A 677 20.87 11.13 11.56
C PRO A 677 20.88 12.65 11.77
N ASP A 678 20.55 13.39 10.71
CA ASP A 678 20.58 14.85 10.57
C ASP A 678 21.95 15.54 10.65
N ASP A 679 23.06 14.79 10.71
CA ASP A 679 24.39 15.36 10.53
C ASP A 679 24.63 15.73 9.06
N ALA A 680 25.28 16.88 8.83
CA ALA A 680 25.71 17.30 7.49
C ALA A 680 27.07 18.01 7.53
N ILE A 681 27.84 17.78 6.47
CA ILE A 681 29.14 18.43 6.21
C ILE A 681 28.99 19.29 4.97
N GLU A 682 29.39 20.55 5.06
CA GLU A 682 29.57 21.43 3.91
C GLU A 682 31.06 21.60 3.61
N LEU A 683 31.47 21.18 2.42
CA LEU A 683 32.82 21.32 1.88
C LEU A 683 32.82 22.38 0.78
N THR A 684 33.74 23.34 0.85
CA THR A 684 33.90 24.39 -0.15
C THR A 684 35.35 24.52 -0.59
N TYR A 685 35.57 24.75 -1.88
CA TYR A 685 36.89 25.06 -2.44
C TYR A 685 36.77 25.87 -3.72
N GLN A 686 37.86 26.52 -4.10
CA GLN A 686 37.93 27.35 -5.30
C GLN A 686 38.87 26.75 -6.34
N VAL A 687 38.50 26.93 -7.60
CA VAL A 687 39.34 26.61 -8.76
C VAL A 687 39.49 27.86 -9.64
N ILE A 688 40.61 27.96 -10.33
CA ILE A 688 40.85 28.96 -11.37
C ILE A 688 40.89 28.28 -12.73
N VAL A 689 40.27 28.90 -13.73
CA VAL A 689 40.29 28.41 -15.12
C VAL A 689 41.68 28.66 -15.71
N ASP A 690 42.32 27.61 -16.22
CA ASP A 690 43.67 27.68 -16.76
C ASP A 690 43.75 28.52 -18.04
N ALA A 691 44.94 29.06 -18.30
CA ALA A 691 45.22 29.79 -19.53
C ALA A 691 45.31 28.84 -20.74
N GLY A 692 44.89 29.33 -21.91
CA GLY A 692 44.97 28.57 -23.15
C GLY A 692 43.83 27.57 -23.36
N ILE A 693 42.68 27.77 -22.72
CA ILE A 693 41.48 26.97 -22.98
C ILE A 693 40.80 27.41 -24.29
N GLY A 694 40.38 26.42 -25.09
CA GLY A 694 39.66 26.61 -26.35
C GLY A 694 38.14 26.70 -26.20
N PRO A 695 37.43 27.09 -27.29
CA PRO A 695 35.97 27.16 -27.32
C PRO A 695 35.30 25.80 -27.33
N GLY A 696 34.08 25.73 -26.76
CA GLY A 696 33.21 24.54 -26.75
C GLY A 696 33.59 23.44 -25.75
N ILE A 697 34.49 23.71 -24.80
CA ILE A 697 34.96 22.73 -23.81
C ILE A 697 33.98 22.62 -22.64
N SER A 698 33.76 21.38 -22.16
CA SER A 698 33.01 21.07 -20.94
C SER A 698 33.96 20.52 -19.88
N LEU A 699 33.99 21.17 -18.72
CA LEU A 699 34.82 20.83 -17.57
C LEU A 699 33.88 20.29 -16.47
N THR A 700 33.71 18.97 -16.44
CA THR A 700 32.86 18.29 -15.45
C THR A 700 33.68 17.90 -14.23
N ASN A 701 33.19 18.31 -13.07
CA ASN A 701 33.81 18.07 -11.79
C ASN A 701 32.94 17.11 -10.97
N ASP A 702 33.46 15.92 -10.67
CA ASP A 702 32.70 14.80 -10.12
C ASP A 702 33.08 14.51 -8.67
N ALA A 703 32.10 14.61 -7.76
CA ALA A 703 32.25 14.20 -6.37
C ALA A 703 31.52 12.87 -6.12
N ASN A 704 32.15 11.97 -5.36
CA ASN A 704 31.65 10.64 -5.08
C ASN A 704 31.86 10.26 -3.61
N THR A 705 30.94 9.49 -3.05
CA THR A 705 31.11 8.79 -1.77
C THR A 705 31.07 7.28 -1.96
N THR A 706 31.83 6.53 -1.15
CA THR A 706 31.60 5.09 -1.00
C THR A 706 30.32 4.81 -0.20
N SER A 707 29.85 3.58 -0.25
CA SER A 707 28.77 3.14 0.63
C SER A 707 29.24 3.09 2.09
N PRO A 708 28.43 3.55 3.07
CA PRO A 708 28.76 3.53 4.48
C PRO A 708 28.83 2.12 5.05
N TYR A 709 29.61 1.96 6.11
CA TYR A 709 29.54 0.82 7.01
C TYR A 709 28.47 1.05 8.09
N SER A 710 27.88 -0.04 8.59
CA SER A 710 26.94 0.01 9.72
C SER A 710 27.62 0.29 11.07
N GLN A 711 28.90 -0.02 11.15
CA GLN A 711 29.76 0.16 12.33
C GLN A 711 31.10 0.74 11.88
N GLN A 712 31.88 1.25 12.82
CA GLN A 712 33.28 1.58 12.55
C GLN A 712 34.03 0.33 12.04
N PHE A 713 34.74 0.49 10.93
CA PHE A 713 35.48 -0.55 10.25
C PHE A 713 36.61 -1.08 11.14
N ASP A 714 36.60 -2.39 11.37
CA ASP A 714 37.69 -3.10 12.03
C ASP A 714 38.15 -4.28 11.15
N PRO A 715 39.39 -4.27 10.63
CA PRO A 715 39.88 -5.34 9.75
C PRO A 715 39.95 -6.73 10.40
N ASN A 716 39.80 -6.84 11.72
CA ASN A 716 39.81 -8.11 12.45
C ASN A 716 38.40 -8.70 12.67
N LEU A 717 37.35 -7.98 12.30
CA LEU A 717 35.95 -8.38 12.46
C LEU A 717 35.24 -8.51 11.11
N SER A 718 34.07 -9.16 11.09
CA SER A 718 33.13 -9.05 9.96
C SER A 718 32.66 -7.60 9.89
N ASN A 719 32.71 -6.95 8.73
CA ASN A 719 32.18 -5.59 8.58
C ASN A 719 31.06 -5.62 7.56
N TYR A 720 29.91 -5.10 7.98
CA TYR A 720 28.76 -4.96 7.11
C TYR A 720 28.79 -3.57 6.44
N GLN A 721 28.80 -3.56 5.11
CA GLN A 721 28.73 -2.36 4.28
C GLN A 721 27.40 -2.38 3.54
N TYR A 722 26.64 -1.29 3.63
CA TYR A 722 25.35 -1.21 2.96
C TYR A 722 25.53 -1.22 1.44
N PRO A 723 24.78 -2.02 0.67
CA PRO A 723 24.88 -2.01 -0.79
C PRO A 723 24.12 -0.80 -1.40
N GLY A 724 24.65 -0.20 -2.46
CA GLY A 724 23.91 0.80 -3.27
C GLY A 724 23.73 2.17 -2.63
N LEU A 725 24.45 2.45 -1.54
CA LEU A 725 24.40 3.72 -0.82
C LEU A 725 25.54 4.69 -1.22
N GLU A 726 26.33 4.34 -2.23
CA GLU A 726 27.23 5.28 -2.90
C GLU A 726 26.44 6.45 -3.51
N ARG A 727 27.01 7.65 -3.45
CA ARG A 727 26.41 8.85 -4.02
C ARG A 727 27.40 9.57 -4.91
N SER A 728 26.90 10.13 -6.00
CA SER A 728 27.69 10.93 -6.94
C SER A 728 26.97 12.24 -7.22
N ALA A 729 27.70 13.35 -7.25
CA ALA A 729 27.18 14.64 -7.66
C ALA A 729 28.21 15.36 -8.54
N SER A 730 27.75 15.93 -9.64
CA SER A 730 28.61 16.58 -10.63
C SER A 730 28.13 17.98 -10.96
N GLN A 731 29.08 18.82 -11.35
CA GLN A 731 28.81 20.16 -11.87
C GLN A 731 29.72 20.41 -13.08
N THR A 732 29.18 21.03 -14.11
CA THR A 732 29.90 21.28 -15.37
C THR A 732 30.03 22.77 -15.62
N LEU A 733 31.26 23.20 -15.91
CA LEU A 733 31.55 24.51 -16.46
C LEU A 733 31.77 24.37 -17.97
N THR A 734 31.34 25.35 -18.77
CA THR A 734 31.57 25.32 -20.23
C THR A 734 32.22 26.60 -20.74
N THR A 735 33.12 26.48 -21.72
CA THR A 735 33.57 27.65 -22.49
C THR A 735 32.54 28.01 -23.56
N ALA A 736 32.59 29.26 -24.04
CA ALA A 736 31.71 29.69 -25.12
C ALA A 736 31.93 28.85 -26.40
N SER A 737 30.84 28.47 -27.08
CA SER A 737 30.89 27.75 -28.35
C SER A 737 31.40 28.63 -29.50
N ALA A 738 32.05 28.03 -30.50
CA ALA A 738 32.49 28.71 -31.72
C ALA A 738 31.87 28.05 -32.97
N PRO A 739 30.62 28.37 -33.34
CA PRO A 739 29.99 27.80 -34.53
C PRO A 739 30.60 28.35 -35.81
N ILE A 740 30.61 27.54 -36.87
CA ILE A 740 30.97 27.98 -38.23
C ILE A 740 29.71 28.30 -39.03
N THR A 741 29.73 29.40 -39.78
CA THR A 741 28.66 29.78 -40.70
C THR A 741 29.13 29.65 -42.13
N LYS A 742 28.30 29.08 -42.99
CA LYS A 742 28.55 28.93 -44.42
C LYS A 742 27.48 29.63 -45.21
N THR A 743 27.90 30.41 -46.18
CA THR A 743 27.02 31.14 -47.09
C THR A 743 27.45 30.94 -48.52
N VAL A 744 26.52 31.19 -49.44
CA VAL A 744 26.77 31.19 -50.88
C VAL A 744 26.26 32.51 -51.45
N ASP A 745 26.87 32.97 -52.54
CA ASP A 745 26.52 34.24 -53.16
C ASP A 745 25.10 34.25 -53.74
N ILE A 746 24.74 33.20 -54.49
CA ILE A 746 23.41 33.00 -55.08
C ILE A 746 23.10 31.51 -55.07
N ASN A 747 21.94 31.14 -54.50
CA ASN A 747 21.54 29.74 -54.33
C ASN A 747 20.97 29.12 -55.61
N ASP A 748 20.34 29.89 -56.50
CA ASP A 748 19.78 29.38 -57.77
C ASP A 748 20.78 29.51 -58.91
N ARG A 749 21.15 28.40 -59.55
CA ARG A 749 22.16 28.34 -60.62
C ARG A 749 21.76 27.37 -61.72
N VAL A 750 22.44 27.44 -62.86
CA VAL A 750 22.38 26.40 -63.92
C VAL A 750 23.77 25.78 -64.13
N VAL A 751 23.82 24.64 -64.83
CA VAL A 751 25.11 23.99 -65.17
C VAL A 751 26.02 24.95 -65.95
N GLY A 752 27.29 25.01 -65.56
CA GLY A 752 28.30 25.92 -66.07
C GLY A 752 28.41 27.26 -65.35
N ASP A 753 27.52 27.57 -64.40
CA ASP A 753 27.66 28.76 -63.57
C ASP A 753 28.75 28.56 -62.49
N PRO A 754 29.57 29.60 -62.22
CA PRO A 754 30.38 29.62 -61.02
C PRO A 754 29.55 30.01 -59.80
N VAL A 755 29.89 29.42 -58.66
CA VAL A 755 29.28 29.68 -57.35
C VAL A 755 30.35 30.04 -56.34
N ARG A 756 30.13 31.10 -55.55
CA ARG A 756 31.11 31.53 -54.53
C ARG A 756 30.61 31.20 -53.14
N TYR A 757 31.37 30.39 -52.42
CA TYR A 757 31.11 30.06 -51.03
C TYR A 757 31.93 30.93 -50.08
N THR A 758 31.36 31.25 -48.92
CA THR A 758 32.06 31.95 -47.82
C THR A 758 31.83 31.21 -46.50
N LEU A 759 32.91 30.84 -45.84
CA LEU A 759 32.99 30.27 -44.50
C LEU A 759 33.39 31.38 -43.51
N THR A 760 32.65 31.53 -42.42
CA THR A 760 32.98 32.47 -41.35
C THR A 760 32.95 31.75 -40.01
N TRP A 761 34.08 31.77 -39.31
CA TRP A 761 34.23 31.16 -37.98
C TRP A 761 34.82 32.17 -37.01
N THR A 762 34.22 32.29 -35.82
CA THR A 762 34.63 33.28 -34.81
C THR A 762 35.00 32.57 -33.52
N VAL A 763 36.24 32.80 -33.06
CA VAL A 763 36.68 32.41 -31.71
C VAL A 763 36.24 33.52 -30.73
N PRO A 764 35.42 33.22 -29.72
CA PRO A 764 34.96 34.20 -28.73
C PRO A 764 36.11 34.81 -27.91
N GLN A 765 35.90 36.01 -27.37
CA GLN A 765 36.88 36.69 -26.54
C GLN A 765 37.26 35.85 -25.31
N GLY A 766 38.55 35.83 -24.99
CA GLY A 766 39.11 35.14 -23.82
C GLY A 766 39.64 33.74 -24.12
N LEU A 767 39.45 33.20 -25.33
CA LEU A 767 39.77 31.81 -25.66
C LEU A 767 40.89 31.71 -26.71
N THR A 768 41.54 30.55 -26.76
CA THR A 768 42.60 30.27 -27.76
C THR A 768 42.32 28.94 -28.44
N ALA A 769 42.28 28.93 -29.77
CA ALA A 769 42.17 27.70 -30.55
C ALA A 769 43.53 27.32 -31.14
N TYR A 770 43.88 26.04 -31.10
CA TYR A 770 45.18 25.53 -31.55
C TYR A 770 45.03 24.71 -32.82
N ASN A 771 46.05 24.68 -33.66
CA ASN A 771 46.12 23.87 -34.89
C ASN A 771 44.84 23.95 -35.75
N VAL A 772 44.30 25.16 -35.92
CA VAL A 772 43.04 25.40 -36.62
C VAL A 772 43.19 25.05 -38.11
N VAL A 773 42.33 24.18 -38.62
CA VAL A 773 42.24 23.79 -40.02
C VAL A 773 40.85 24.09 -40.54
N ILE A 774 40.76 25.02 -41.50
CA ILE A 774 39.54 25.24 -42.27
C ILE A 774 39.57 24.30 -43.47
N SER A 775 38.43 23.68 -43.78
CA SER A 775 38.26 22.82 -44.94
C SER A 775 36.84 22.89 -45.48
N ASP A 776 36.64 22.37 -46.70
CA ASP A 776 35.36 22.33 -47.37
C ASP A 776 35.24 21.07 -48.21
N VAL A 777 34.02 20.53 -48.32
CA VAL A 777 33.70 19.35 -49.11
C VAL A 777 32.61 19.71 -50.11
N LEU A 778 33.02 19.87 -51.37
CA LEU A 778 32.11 20.14 -52.49
C LEU A 778 31.15 18.97 -52.73
N PRO A 779 29.88 19.24 -53.06
CA PRO A 779 28.95 18.20 -53.47
C PRO A 779 29.37 17.61 -54.82
N ILE A 780 28.97 16.38 -55.11
CA ILE A 780 29.10 15.80 -56.45
C ILE A 780 28.35 16.71 -57.43
N GLY A 781 28.98 16.99 -58.58
CA GLY A 781 28.44 17.92 -59.58
C GLY A 781 29.09 19.30 -59.58
N GLN A 782 29.96 19.60 -58.60
CA GLN A 782 30.79 20.80 -58.58
C GLN A 782 32.28 20.47 -58.56
N THR A 783 33.11 21.35 -59.10
CA THR A 783 34.57 21.30 -58.95
C THR A 783 35.11 22.64 -58.47
N TYR A 784 36.27 22.60 -57.79
CA TYR A 784 36.93 23.81 -57.34
C TYR A 784 37.40 24.68 -58.52
N ASP A 785 36.98 25.94 -58.55
CA ASP A 785 37.26 26.92 -59.60
C ASP A 785 37.92 28.19 -59.02
N ASN A 786 39.02 28.00 -58.28
CA ASN A 786 39.93 29.05 -57.81
C ASN A 786 39.28 30.19 -56.97
N ASP A 787 39.92 31.37 -56.96
CA ASP A 787 39.43 32.60 -56.32
C ASP A 787 39.31 32.49 -54.78
N ALA A 788 40.27 31.80 -54.18
CA ALA A 788 40.35 31.65 -52.74
C ALA A 788 40.86 32.93 -52.05
N MET A 789 40.22 33.31 -50.96
CA MET A 789 40.61 34.43 -50.09
C MET A 789 40.49 33.95 -48.62
N PRO A 790 41.39 34.36 -47.70
CA PRO A 790 42.51 35.29 -47.86
C PRO A 790 43.76 34.68 -48.50
N VAL A 791 43.85 33.36 -48.54
CA VAL A 791 44.99 32.61 -49.09
C VAL A 791 44.51 31.42 -49.91
N ASP A 792 45.34 30.97 -50.85
CA ASP A 792 45.08 29.75 -51.62
C ASP A 792 45.05 28.51 -50.70
N PRO A 793 44.22 27.50 -51.03
CA PRO A 793 44.20 26.24 -50.29
C PRO A 793 45.56 25.52 -50.38
N SER A 794 45.96 24.89 -49.28
CA SER A 794 47.18 24.07 -49.23
C SER A 794 47.02 22.75 -49.99
N SER A 795 45.78 22.28 -50.16
CA SER A 795 45.43 21.03 -50.84
C SER A 795 44.02 21.12 -51.44
N VAL A 796 43.88 20.61 -52.67
CA VAL A 796 42.60 20.33 -53.33
C VAL A 796 42.66 18.92 -53.89
N VAL A 797 41.97 17.97 -53.26
CA VAL A 797 41.97 16.55 -53.65
C VAL A 797 40.54 16.08 -53.84
N GLY A 798 40.15 15.83 -55.09
CA GLY A 798 38.76 15.55 -55.44
C GLY A 798 37.87 16.72 -55.02
N GLN A 799 36.87 16.43 -54.18
CA GLN A 799 35.93 17.43 -53.65
C GLN A 799 36.39 18.13 -52.37
N ILE A 800 37.52 17.73 -51.80
CA ILE A 800 37.98 18.26 -50.50
C ILE A 800 38.99 19.38 -50.73
N ILE A 801 38.66 20.55 -50.20
CA ILE A 801 39.49 21.75 -50.18
C ILE A 801 39.99 21.92 -48.75
N THR A 802 41.29 22.13 -48.56
CA THR A 802 41.88 22.32 -47.24
C THR A 802 42.82 23.51 -47.26
N TRP A 803 42.69 24.40 -46.29
CA TRP A 803 43.57 25.56 -46.13
C TRP A 803 44.73 25.25 -45.19
N PRO A 804 45.82 26.06 -45.22
CA PRO A 804 46.94 25.88 -44.30
C PRO A 804 46.50 25.89 -42.84
N THR A 805 47.10 25.01 -42.02
CA THR A 805 46.89 25.02 -40.57
C THR A 805 47.35 26.33 -39.95
N ILE A 806 46.50 26.95 -39.13
CA ILE A 806 46.86 28.09 -38.30
C ILE A 806 47.28 27.55 -36.93
N PRO A 807 48.57 27.65 -36.54
CA PRO A 807 49.04 27.02 -35.31
C PRO A 807 48.31 27.50 -34.06
N ILE A 808 47.98 28.80 -33.99
CA ILE A 808 47.29 29.43 -32.86
C ILE A 808 46.38 30.55 -33.38
N VAL A 809 45.12 30.54 -32.94
CA VAL A 809 44.17 31.66 -33.04
C VAL A 809 43.93 32.18 -31.64
N ASP A 810 44.59 33.28 -31.30
CA ASP A 810 44.55 33.92 -29.98
C ASP A 810 43.46 35.00 -29.94
N ALA A 811 42.34 34.70 -29.28
CA ALA A 811 41.24 35.64 -29.05
C ALA A 811 41.20 36.16 -27.60
N THR A 812 42.33 36.10 -26.87
CA THR A 812 42.40 36.48 -25.45
C THR A 812 41.93 37.92 -25.18
N LEU A 813 42.27 38.87 -26.05
CA LEU A 813 41.94 40.29 -25.87
C LEU A 813 40.67 40.75 -26.59
N ALA A 814 40.29 40.11 -27.70
CA ALA A 814 39.13 40.44 -28.52
C ALA A 814 38.73 39.22 -29.37
N PRO A 815 37.45 39.06 -29.76
CA PRO A 815 37.04 37.94 -30.61
C PRO A 815 37.75 37.99 -31.96
N VAL A 816 38.20 36.83 -32.45
CA VAL A 816 38.91 36.71 -33.74
C VAL A 816 38.03 35.98 -34.73
N THR A 817 37.76 36.62 -35.88
CA THR A 817 36.94 36.05 -36.94
C THR A 817 37.80 35.70 -38.15
N LEU A 818 37.72 34.43 -38.56
CA LEU A 818 38.31 33.92 -39.78
C LEU A 818 37.24 33.86 -40.87
N VAL A 819 37.50 34.47 -42.02
CA VAL A 819 36.62 34.45 -43.18
C VAL A 819 37.38 33.86 -44.35
N TYR A 820 36.88 32.76 -44.89
CA TYR A 820 37.42 32.10 -46.08
C TYR A 820 36.38 32.09 -47.18
N SER A 821 36.76 32.46 -48.39
CA SER A 821 35.87 32.34 -49.55
C SER A 821 36.59 31.67 -50.70
N PHE A 822 35.85 30.97 -51.56
CA PHE A 822 36.38 30.35 -52.76
C PHE A 822 35.26 30.16 -53.80
N ARG A 823 35.64 29.91 -55.05
CA ARG A 823 34.71 29.67 -56.15
C ARG A 823 34.74 28.20 -56.57
N ALA A 824 33.57 27.68 -56.91
CA ALA A 824 33.38 26.36 -57.50
C ALA A 824 32.59 26.51 -58.81
N LEU A 825 32.78 25.59 -59.74
CA LEU A 825 32.03 25.51 -60.99
C LEU A 825 31.02 24.37 -60.91
N ILE A 826 29.79 24.59 -61.38
CA ILE A 826 28.79 23.52 -61.48
C ILE A 826 29.02 22.77 -62.79
N ASP A 827 29.60 21.58 -62.72
CA ASP A 827 29.98 20.78 -63.89
C ASP A 827 28.84 19.93 -64.44
N SER A 828 27.96 19.47 -63.56
CA SER A 828 26.86 18.59 -63.93
C SER A 828 25.72 18.69 -62.95
N SER A 829 24.57 18.22 -63.41
CA SER A 829 23.43 18.00 -62.55
C SER A 829 22.60 16.79 -62.97
N ALA A 830 21.96 16.15 -62.00
CA ALA A 830 21.08 14.99 -62.19
C ALA A 830 19.65 15.31 -61.69
N PRO A 831 18.94 16.27 -62.30
CA PRO A 831 17.59 16.63 -61.88
C PRO A 831 16.61 15.47 -62.12
N THR A 832 15.56 15.39 -61.31
CA THR A 832 14.47 14.40 -61.48
C THR A 832 13.12 15.08 -61.75
N PRO A 833 12.23 14.48 -62.54
CA PRO A 833 10.85 14.95 -62.67
C PRO A 833 10.11 14.85 -61.32
N PRO A 834 9.18 15.76 -60.99
CA PRO A 834 8.69 16.85 -61.82
C PRO A 834 9.40 18.20 -61.58
N THR A 835 10.36 18.28 -60.65
CA THR A 835 10.94 19.56 -60.20
C THR A 835 12.07 20.05 -61.09
N TYR A 836 12.71 19.14 -61.82
CA TYR A 836 13.85 19.40 -62.73
C TYR A 836 14.97 20.25 -62.11
N THR A 837 15.09 20.20 -60.79
CA THR A 837 16.04 20.97 -59.99
C THR A 837 16.78 20.00 -59.07
N GLU A 838 18.10 20.03 -59.08
CA GLU A 838 18.93 19.27 -58.14
C GLU A 838 19.38 20.19 -57.00
N THR A 839 19.28 19.70 -55.75
CA THR A 839 19.87 20.39 -54.59
C THR A 839 21.26 19.84 -54.33
N GLN A 840 22.27 20.68 -54.47
CA GLN A 840 23.66 20.36 -54.19
C GLN A 840 24.09 21.04 -52.89
N THR A 841 24.25 20.26 -51.81
CA THR A 841 24.62 20.76 -50.48
C THR A 841 26.13 20.81 -50.31
N ASN A 842 26.67 22.01 -50.11
CA ASN A 842 28.10 22.19 -49.83
C ASN A 842 28.38 22.26 -48.32
N THR A 843 29.45 21.61 -47.85
CA THR A 843 29.77 21.47 -46.42
C THR A 843 31.14 22.05 -46.08
N GLY A 844 31.14 23.14 -45.31
CA GLY A 844 32.34 23.71 -44.71
C GLY A 844 32.62 23.14 -43.34
N ARG A 845 33.89 23.05 -42.97
CA ARG A 845 34.35 22.47 -41.71
C ARG A 845 35.46 23.31 -41.10
N VAL A 846 35.49 23.37 -39.78
CA VAL A 846 36.64 23.87 -39.01
C VAL A 846 37.00 22.83 -37.96
N ASN A 847 38.28 22.48 -37.92
CA ASN A 847 38.86 21.61 -36.91
C ASN A 847 39.86 22.41 -36.08
N TRP A 848 39.89 22.24 -34.76
CA TRP A 848 40.88 22.86 -33.89
C TRP A 848 41.13 22.02 -32.64
N ASP A 849 42.33 22.08 -32.08
CA ASP A 849 42.60 21.49 -30.78
C ASP A 849 42.22 22.49 -29.68
N SER A 850 41.56 22.00 -28.64
CA SER A 850 41.08 22.81 -27.51
C SER A 850 42.17 23.29 -26.55
N GLU A 851 43.36 22.72 -26.67
CA GLU A 851 44.57 23.04 -25.93
C GLU A 851 45.78 22.54 -26.74
N PRO A 852 47.04 22.94 -26.44
CA PRO A 852 48.20 22.64 -27.28
C PRO A 852 48.47 21.16 -27.61
N SER A 853 47.89 20.22 -26.86
CA SER A 853 47.96 18.76 -27.10
C SER A 853 46.59 18.09 -26.95
N GLY A 854 45.52 18.86 -27.08
CA GLY A 854 44.14 18.44 -26.86
C GLY A 854 43.59 17.55 -27.97
N LEU A 855 42.41 16.97 -27.74
CA LEU A 855 41.68 16.30 -28.80
C LEU A 855 41.14 17.35 -29.80
N PRO A 856 41.14 17.03 -31.10
CA PRO A 856 40.58 17.91 -32.11
C PRO A 856 39.06 17.98 -31.96
N MET A 857 38.56 19.21 -31.92
CA MET A 857 37.15 19.58 -32.04
C MET A 857 36.80 19.84 -33.51
N GLU A 858 35.55 19.59 -33.89
CA GLU A 858 35.03 19.84 -35.24
C GLU A 858 33.70 20.59 -35.16
N GLU A 859 33.55 21.59 -36.02
CA GLU A 859 32.27 22.22 -36.32
C GLU A 859 32.05 22.26 -37.83
N THR A 860 30.79 22.11 -38.26
CA THR A 860 30.42 22.10 -39.68
C THR A 860 29.28 23.06 -39.97
N GLY A 861 29.31 23.64 -41.18
CA GLY A 861 28.27 24.53 -41.67
C GLY A 861 27.94 24.16 -43.11
N THR A 862 26.65 24.07 -43.44
CA THR A 862 26.19 23.69 -44.77
C THR A 862 25.46 24.83 -45.46
N VAL A 863 25.45 24.81 -46.79
CA VAL A 863 24.60 25.69 -47.61
C VAL A 863 24.20 24.97 -48.89
N ASP A 864 22.95 25.14 -49.31
CA ASP A 864 22.40 24.49 -50.50
C ASP A 864 22.48 25.40 -51.73
N VAL A 865 22.78 24.79 -52.88
CA VAL A 865 22.67 25.37 -54.21
C VAL A 865 21.65 24.57 -55.02
N PHE A 866 20.67 25.25 -55.59
CA PHE A 866 19.62 24.69 -56.43
C PHE A 866 20.02 24.82 -57.90
N VAL A 867 20.41 23.71 -58.52
CA VAL A 867 20.78 23.65 -59.93
C VAL A 867 19.53 23.35 -60.77
N ARG A 868 19.10 24.32 -61.57
CA ARG A 868 17.89 24.27 -62.39
C ARG A 868 18.19 23.82 -63.81
N ASN A 869 17.32 22.99 -64.39
CA ASN A 869 17.54 22.39 -65.70
C ASN A 869 16.30 22.56 -66.60
N PRO A 870 16.49 22.91 -67.89
CA PRO A 870 15.43 22.78 -68.89
C PRO A 870 15.11 21.30 -69.15
N ASN A 871 13.87 21.03 -69.56
CA ASN A 871 13.44 19.71 -70.04
C ASN A 871 12.45 19.90 -71.18
N ILE A 872 12.71 19.30 -72.34
CA ILE A 872 11.81 19.39 -73.49
C ILE A 872 11.04 18.08 -73.64
N ALA A 873 9.71 18.15 -73.53
CA ALA A 873 8.79 17.04 -73.72
C ALA A 873 8.10 17.14 -75.10
N PRO A 874 8.52 16.35 -76.09
CA PRO A 874 7.88 16.32 -77.41
C PRO A 874 6.68 15.34 -77.44
N VAL A 875 5.57 15.78 -78.04
CA VAL A 875 4.35 14.99 -78.28
C VAL A 875 3.96 15.08 -79.74
N LYS A 876 3.63 13.94 -80.35
CA LYS A 876 3.26 13.84 -81.76
C LYS A 876 1.84 13.35 -81.94
N GLY A 877 1.12 13.93 -82.90
CA GLY A 877 -0.22 13.51 -83.31
C GLY A 877 -0.38 13.52 -84.83
N GLU A 878 -1.36 12.79 -85.33
CA GLU A 878 -1.68 12.67 -86.75
C GLU A 878 -3.18 12.78 -87.02
N ARG A 879 -3.57 13.27 -88.20
CA ARG A 879 -4.96 13.23 -88.67
C ARG A 879 -5.04 13.06 -90.17
N ASN A 880 -6.03 12.32 -90.65
CA ASN A 880 -6.32 12.16 -92.06
C ASN A 880 -7.20 13.31 -92.55
N VAL A 881 -6.57 14.33 -93.12
CA VAL A 881 -7.28 15.52 -93.62
C VAL A 881 -8.09 15.23 -94.87
N SER A 882 -7.76 14.17 -95.63
CA SER A 882 -8.56 13.73 -96.78
C SER A 882 -9.91 13.16 -96.37
N ARG A 883 -10.03 12.61 -95.16
CA ARG A 883 -11.28 12.11 -94.58
C ARG A 883 -12.01 13.13 -93.69
N GLY A 884 -11.49 14.35 -93.59
CA GLY A 884 -12.08 15.41 -92.77
C GLY A 884 -11.95 15.18 -91.26
N GLN A 885 -10.97 14.39 -90.81
CA GLN A 885 -10.71 14.24 -89.37
C GLN A 885 -10.29 15.60 -88.77
N ALA A 886 -10.95 15.99 -87.68
CA ALA A 886 -10.70 17.26 -87.00
C ALA A 886 -9.58 17.15 -85.97
N ASP A 887 -9.56 16.08 -85.17
CA ASP A 887 -8.64 15.92 -84.04
C ASP A 887 -7.35 15.19 -84.45
N TYR A 888 -6.23 15.55 -83.80
CA TYR A 888 -5.00 14.79 -83.89
C TYR A 888 -5.07 13.59 -82.95
N VAL A 889 -4.84 12.41 -83.50
CA VAL A 889 -4.86 11.12 -82.82
C VAL A 889 -3.48 10.47 -82.90
N VAL A 890 -3.27 9.38 -82.17
CA VAL A 890 -2.02 8.60 -82.26
C VAL A 890 -2.09 7.50 -83.32
N SER A 891 -3.28 7.22 -83.86
CA SER A 891 -3.43 6.33 -85.01
C SER A 891 -4.64 6.71 -85.84
N THR A 892 -4.50 6.63 -87.16
CA THR A 892 -5.57 6.85 -88.12
C THR A 892 -5.56 5.82 -89.24
N GLU A 893 -6.63 5.78 -90.03
CA GLU A 893 -6.78 4.91 -91.18
C GLU A 893 -6.69 5.72 -92.47
N ALA A 894 -6.06 5.15 -93.49
CA ALA A 894 -5.97 5.77 -94.79
C ALA A 894 -5.97 4.77 -95.94
N ILE A 895 -6.30 5.25 -97.14
CA ILE A 895 -6.04 4.54 -98.41
C ILE A 895 -5.00 5.30 -99.24
N ALA A 896 -4.44 4.62 -100.23
CA ALA A 896 -3.50 5.20 -101.19
C ALA A 896 -4.02 6.53 -101.78
N GLY A 897 -3.18 7.57 -101.73
CA GLY A 897 -3.46 8.92 -102.23
C GLY A 897 -3.97 9.91 -101.19
N GLU A 898 -4.42 9.45 -100.02
CA GLU A 898 -4.88 10.34 -98.94
C GLU A 898 -3.74 11.08 -98.24
N ILE A 899 -4.06 12.22 -97.62
CA ILE A 899 -3.11 13.12 -96.98
C ILE A 899 -3.26 13.01 -95.46
N ILE A 900 -2.16 12.72 -94.79
CA ILE A 900 -2.01 12.73 -93.34
C ILE A 900 -1.30 14.01 -92.93
N GLU A 901 -1.84 14.70 -91.94
CA GLU A 901 -1.22 15.86 -91.33
C GLU A 901 -0.70 15.48 -89.94
N TYR A 902 0.59 15.70 -89.73
CA TYR A 902 1.25 15.50 -88.45
C TYR A 902 1.36 16.82 -87.70
N ARG A 903 1.28 16.72 -86.37
CA ARG A 903 1.57 17.80 -85.42
C ARG A 903 2.62 17.32 -84.43
N ILE A 904 3.66 18.11 -84.22
CA ILE A 904 4.67 17.92 -83.18
C ILE A 904 4.55 19.10 -82.22
N THR A 905 4.18 18.84 -80.98
CA THR A 905 4.14 19.82 -79.90
C THR A 905 5.35 19.60 -79.01
N ILE A 906 6.20 20.61 -78.81
CA ILE A 906 7.24 20.57 -77.78
C ILE A 906 6.83 21.47 -76.62
N THR A 907 7.05 21.01 -75.39
CA THR A 907 6.80 21.77 -74.16
C THR A 907 8.08 21.81 -73.34
N ASN A 908 8.50 22.98 -72.84
CA ASN A 908 9.55 23.05 -71.82
C ASN A 908 8.91 22.91 -70.43
N ASP A 909 8.88 21.71 -69.87
CA ASP A 909 8.35 21.44 -68.53
C ASP A 909 9.46 21.39 -67.46
N GLY A 910 10.69 21.80 -67.81
CA GLY A 910 11.81 21.95 -66.89
C GLY A 910 11.72 23.16 -65.96
N SER A 911 12.75 23.37 -65.14
CA SER A 911 12.87 24.49 -64.18
C SER A 911 13.77 25.64 -64.63
N ALA A 912 14.34 25.54 -65.83
CA ALA A 912 15.12 26.58 -66.49
C ALA A 912 14.70 26.74 -67.96
N ASP A 913 15.01 27.91 -68.53
CA ASP A 913 14.77 28.19 -69.95
C ASP A 913 15.65 27.32 -70.86
N ALA A 914 15.08 26.89 -71.99
CA ALA A 914 15.75 26.07 -72.98
C ALA A 914 16.12 26.90 -74.23
N TYR A 915 17.32 26.65 -74.77
CA TYR A 915 17.88 27.37 -75.90
C TYR A 915 18.37 26.38 -76.97
N ASN A 916 18.46 26.83 -78.22
CA ASN A 916 18.99 26.05 -79.35
C ASN A 916 18.38 24.64 -79.47
N ILE A 917 17.05 24.54 -79.39
CA ILE A 917 16.33 23.26 -79.43
C ILE A 917 16.23 22.81 -80.88
N ILE A 918 16.79 21.63 -81.18
CA ILE A 918 16.76 21.01 -82.50
C ILE A 918 15.82 19.82 -82.46
N VAL A 919 14.79 19.84 -83.31
CA VAL A 919 13.79 18.77 -83.44
C VAL A 919 13.84 18.20 -84.84
N ILE A 920 13.86 16.87 -84.94
CA ILE A 920 13.88 16.11 -86.19
C ILE A 920 12.69 15.15 -86.20
N ASP A 921 11.90 15.17 -87.27
CA ASP A 921 10.85 14.17 -87.49
C ASP A 921 11.30 13.08 -88.46
N GLN A 922 11.30 11.83 -88.02
CA GLN A 922 11.90 10.69 -88.70
C GLN A 922 13.39 10.88 -88.96
N PRO A 923 14.25 10.80 -87.94
CA PRO A 923 15.70 10.82 -88.15
C PRO A 923 16.21 9.71 -89.09
N GLY A 924 15.41 8.66 -89.35
CA GLY A 924 15.66 7.61 -90.36
C GLY A 924 15.08 7.86 -91.76
N GLY A 925 14.48 9.02 -92.00
CA GLY A 925 13.74 9.38 -93.20
C GLY A 925 12.26 9.00 -93.13
N ILE A 926 11.39 9.78 -93.78
CA ILE A 926 9.94 9.55 -93.85
C ILE A 926 9.68 8.12 -94.29
N THR A 927 8.90 7.40 -93.47
CA THR A 927 8.56 6.00 -93.60
C THR A 927 8.17 5.63 -95.03
N ALA A 928 8.75 4.55 -95.55
CA ALA A 928 8.41 4.01 -96.86
C ALA A 928 6.90 3.76 -96.95
N GLY A 929 6.24 4.30 -97.98
CA GLY A 929 4.78 4.32 -98.07
C GLY A 929 4.18 5.72 -97.87
N LEU A 930 4.91 6.65 -97.25
CA LEU A 930 4.55 8.07 -97.13
C LEU A 930 5.46 8.93 -98.02
N SER A 931 4.94 10.07 -98.47
CA SER A 931 5.69 11.06 -99.23
C SER A 931 5.36 12.46 -98.73
N TYR A 932 6.36 13.30 -98.44
CA TYR A 932 6.12 14.67 -97.99
C TYR A 932 5.30 15.46 -99.02
N VAL A 933 4.33 16.24 -98.53
CA VAL A 933 3.56 17.17 -99.38
C VAL A 933 4.29 18.52 -99.38
N PRO A 934 4.83 18.98 -100.52
CA PRO A 934 5.56 20.25 -100.58
C PRO A 934 4.73 21.43 -100.09
N LEU A 935 5.41 22.38 -99.43
CA LEU A 935 4.81 23.62 -98.88
C LEU A 935 3.72 23.38 -97.82
N SER A 936 3.73 22.22 -97.14
CA SER A 936 2.73 21.90 -96.11
C SER A 936 3.17 22.20 -94.67
N ILE A 937 4.45 22.54 -94.46
CA ILE A 937 4.97 22.91 -93.14
C ILE A 937 4.35 24.24 -92.69
N ILE A 938 3.80 24.24 -91.48
CA ILE A 938 3.35 25.40 -90.73
C ILE A 938 4.14 25.39 -89.43
N ALA A 939 5.08 26.31 -89.29
CA ALA A 939 5.91 26.46 -88.11
C ALA A 939 5.52 27.74 -87.33
N PRO A 940 5.67 27.77 -86.00
CA PRO A 940 5.42 28.96 -85.20
C PRO A 940 6.37 30.12 -85.56
N ALA A 941 5.89 31.35 -85.40
CA ALA A 941 6.69 32.55 -85.63
C ALA A 941 7.96 32.55 -84.76
N GLY A 942 9.11 32.89 -85.37
CA GLY A 942 10.40 32.89 -84.68
C GLY A 942 11.16 31.54 -84.72
N THR A 943 10.56 30.50 -85.28
CA THR A 943 11.21 29.20 -85.50
C THR A 943 11.48 28.96 -86.99
N VAL A 944 12.42 28.06 -87.30
CA VAL A 944 12.75 27.69 -88.69
C VAL A 944 12.52 26.20 -88.87
N ALA A 945 11.60 25.80 -89.75
CA ALA A 945 11.39 24.41 -90.10
C ALA A 945 11.50 24.19 -91.63
N SER A 946 12.06 23.05 -92.02
CA SER A 946 12.26 22.69 -93.43
C SER A 946 12.19 21.18 -93.63
N TYR A 947 11.86 20.75 -94.85
CA TYR A 947 12.02 19.36 -95.26
C TYR A 947 13.38 19.17 -95.91
N VAL A 948 14.20 18.27 -95.37
CA VAL A 948 15.55 17.98 -95.83
C VAL A 948 15.49 16.89 -96.89
N VAL A 949 15.58 17.27 -98.16
CA VAL A 949 15.35 16.36 -99.31
C VAL A 949 16.41 15.25 -99.41
N SER A 950 17.67 15.53 -99.07
CA SER A 950 18.78 14.58 -99.18
C SER A 950 18.66 13.38 -98.22
N GLU A 951 18.05 13.60 -97.07
CA GLU A 951 17.96 12.64 -95.96
C GLU A 951 16.50 12.26 -95.63
N ASN A 952 15.55 12.91 -96.32
CA ASN A 952 14.11 12.64 -96.29
C ASN A 952 13.44 12.86 -94.92
N TYR A 953 13.76 13.90 -94.13
CA TYR A 953 13.12 14.17 -92.83
C TYR A 953 12.66 15.62 -92.65
N ILE A 954 11.90 15.90 -91.59
CA ILE A 954 11.53 17.28 -91.22
C ILE A 954 12.49 17.80 -90.14
N PHE A 955 13.14 18.93 -90.41
CA PHE A 955 14.00 19.64 -89.48
C PHE A 955 13.25 20.82 -88.88
N TRP A 956 13.38 21.05 -87.57
CA TRP A 956 12.81 22.19 -86.88
C TRP A 956 13.77 22.74 -85.81
N ASN A 957 14.24 23.97 -86.03
CA ASN A 957 15.08 24.71 -85.10
C ASN A 957 14.22 25.72 -84.33
N VAL A 958 14.24 25.59 -83.01
CA VAL A 958 13.57 26.46 -82.04
C VAL A 958 14.65 27.15 -81.19
N PRO A 959 14.95 28.44 -81.46
CA PRO A 959 16.05 29.14 -80.79
C PRO A 959 15.90 29.26 -79.27
N PHE A 960 14.65 29.35 -78.78
CA PHE A 960 14.32 29.58 -77.37
C PHE A 960 12.94 29.03 -77.04
N LEU A 961 12.80 28.43 -75.86
CA LEU A 961 11.53 28.06 -75.25
C LEU A 961 11.57 28.32 -73.75
N GLY A 962 10.75 29.27 -73.30
CA GLY A 962 10.64 29.62 -71.88
C GLY A 962 10.02 28.51 -71.05
N ILE A 963 10.25 28.54 -69.74
CA ILE A 963 9.64 27.58 -68.79
C ILE A 963 8.11 27.57 -68.93
N GLY A 964 7.52 26.39 -69.13
CA GLY A 964 6.09 26.17 -69.28
C GLY A 964 5.52 26.46 -70.67
N ASP A 965 6.31 27.06 -71.56
CA ASP A 965 5.84 27.39 -72.91
C ASP A 965 5.79 26.12 -73.80
N SER A 966 4.90 26.16 -74.79
CA SER A 966 4.78 25.09 -75.80
C SER A 966 4.70 25.67 -77.21
N LEU A 967 5.28 24.97 -78.17
CA LEU A 967 5.25 25.31 -79.59
C LEU A 967 4.81 24.11 -80.42
N GLU A 968 4.09 24.35 -81.51
CA GLU A 968 3.56 23.30 -82.39
C GLU A 968 4.03 23.44 -83.84
N LEU A 969 4.63 22.39 -84.39
CA LEU A 969 4.96 22.26 -85.81
C LEU A 969 3.93 21.35 -86.50
N ILE A 970 3.36 21.80 -87.61
CA ILE A 970 2.45 20.99 -88.43
C ILE A 970 3.05 20.78 -89.82
N PHE A 971 2.91 19.58 -90.38
CA PHE A 971 3.26 19.32 -91.78
C PHE A 971 2.43 18.15 -92.34
N ARG A 972 2.40 17.98 -93.67
CA ARG A 972 1.59 16.95 -94.33
C ARG A 972 2.43 15.97 -95.12
N VAL A 973 1.99 14.72 -95.12
CA VAL A 973 2.47 13.66 -95.99
C VAL A 973 1.30 13.05 -96.76
N ARG A 974 1.59 12.43 -97.90
CA ARG A 974 0.63 11.68 -98.71
C ARG A 974 0.99 10.20 -98.68
N VAL A 975 -0.03 9.36 -98.46
CA VAL A 975 0.06 7.90 -98.61
C VAL A 975 0.29 7.58 -100.09
N THR A 976 1.41 6.93 -100.40
CA THR A 976 1.80 6.60 -101.78
C THR A 976 0.96 5.44 -102.33
N ASN A 977 0.97 5.26 -103.65
CA ASN A 977 0.18 4.20 -104.30
C ASN A 977 0.74 2.78 -104.13
N ASN A 978 1.93 2.63 -103.55
CA ASN A 978 2.63 1.36 -103.42
C ASN A 978 2.45 0.69 -102.04
N VAL A 979 1.51 1.20 -101.24
CA VAL A 979 1.20 0.66 -99.91
C VAL A 979 0.42 -0.66 -99.99
N ILE A 980 0.66 -1.56 -99.05
CA ILE A 980 0.02 -2.87 -98.95
C ILE A 980 -1.23 -2.75 -98.06
N PRO A 981 -2.44 -3.15 -98.53
CA PRO A 981 -3.62 -3.20 -97.66
C PRO A 981 -3.36 -4.07 -96.43
N GLY A 982 -3.57 -3.49 -95.24
CA GLY A 982 -3.33 -4.12 -93.94
C GLY A 982 -2.00 -3.79 -93.27
N GLU A 983 -1.10 -3.00 -93.89
CA GLU A 983 0.13 -2.52 -93.23
C GLU A 983 -0.10 -1.27 -92.37
N THR A 984 0.79 -1.06 -91.39
CA THR A 984 0.80 0.14 -90.52
C THR A 984 2.08 0.91 -90.74
N LEU A 985 1.97 2.21 -91.04
CA LEU A 985 3.10 3.12 -91.22
C LEU A 985 3.28 3.95 -89.95
N THR A 986 4.43 3.83 -89.28
CA THR A 986 4.70 4.56 -88.03
C THR A 986 5.44 5.88 -88.31
N ASN A 987 5.30 6.85 -87.40
CA ASN A 987 6.02 8.12 -87.42
C ASN A 987 6.34 8.61 -86.00
N GLU A 988 7.51 9.21 -85.81
CA GLU A 988 8.09 9.64 -84.53
C GLU A 988 9.03 10.83 -84.76
N ALA A 989 8.94 11.82 -83.86
CA ALA A 989 9.85 12.96 -83.76
C ALA A 989 10.86 12.77 -82.61
N GLN A 990 12.01 13.42 -82.71
CA GLN A 990 13.05 13.46 -81.70
C GLN A 990 13.52 14.89 -81.50
N VAL A 991 13.61 15.34 -80.24
CA VAL A 991 14.41 16.50 -79.86
C VAL A 991 15.85 16.02 -79.77
N GLU A 992 16.66 16.35 -80.78
CA GLU A 992 18.04 15.86 -80.91
C GLU A 992 18.96 16.52 -79.88
N SER A 993 18.80 17.82 -79.65
CA SER A 993 19.60 18.57 -78.67
C SER A 993 18.92 19.86 -78.24
N PHE A 994 19.27 20.33 -77.04
CA PHE A 994 18.95 21.65 -76.51
C PHE A 994 19.98 22.05 -75.44
N THR A 995 20.08 23.33 -75.13
CA THR A 995 21.05 23.88 -74.17
C THR A 995 20.36 24.76 -73.12
N ASN A 996 21.09 25.10 -72.05
CA ASN A 996 20.68 26.16 -71.12
C ASN A 996 21.12 27.54 -71.63
N ILE A 997 20.86 28.59 -70.84
CA ILE A 997 21.18 29.99 -71.16
C ILE A 997 22.66 30.23 -71.47
N ASN A 998 23.56 29.46 -70.87
CA ASN A 998 25.00 29.57 -71.09
C ASN A 998 25.44 28.96 -72.42
N MET A 999 24.59 28.14 -73.07
CA MET A 999 24.86 27.44 -74.33
C MET A 999 26.11 26.52 -74.30
N VAL A 1000 26.63 26.22 -73.12
CA VAL A 1000 27.82 25.37 -72.93
C VAL A 1000 27.43 23.90 -72.74
N PHE A 1001 26.33 23.65 -72.00
CA PHE A 1001 25.88 22.30 -71.69
C PHE A 1001 24.79 21.86 -72.68
N ILE A 1002 25.02 20.74 -73.34
CA ILE A 1002 24.06 20.11 -74.26
C ILE A 1002 23.33 19.01 -73.50
N TYR A 1003 22.01 19.14 -73.41
CA TYR A 1003 21.16 18.16 -72.76
C TYR A 1003 20.92 16.93 -73.65
N PRO A 1004 20.69 15.74 -73.07
CA PRO A 1004 20.41 14.52 -73.83
C PRO A 1004 19.21 14.66 -74.77
N SER A 1005 19.22 13.89 -75.86
CA SER A 1005 18.10 13.82 -76.81
C SER A 1005 16.85 13.19 -76.18
N VAL A 1006 15.67 13.64 -76.58
CA VAL A 1006 14.36 13.14 -76.08
C VAL A 1006 13.46 12.78 -77.26
N ASP A 1007 12.95 11.56 -77.28
CA ASP A 1007 12.02 11.08 -78.30
C ASP A 1007 10.56 11.42 -77.96
N SER A 1008 9.74 11.63 -78.99
CA SER A 1008 8.28 11.80 -78.87
C SER A 1008 7.55 10.46 -78.84
N ASN A 1009 6.23 10.48 -78.62
CA ASN A 1009 5.43 9.28 -78.87
C ASN A 1009 5.39 8.93 -80.37
N SER A 1010 5.31 7.63 -80.67
CA SER A 1010 5.06 7.16 -82.04
C SER A 1010 3.58 7.27 -82.41
N VAL A 1011 3.29 7.62 -83.66
CA VAL A 1011 1.96 7.66 -84.28
C VAL A 1011 1.89 6.69 -85.45
N SER A 1012 0.70 6.22 -85.84
CA SER A 1012 0.55 5.06 -86.74
C SER A 1012 -0.64 5.14 -87.71
N VAL A 1013 -0.35 5.14 -89.01
CA VAL A 1013 -1.37 5.14 -90.08
C VAL A 1013 -1.61 3.71 -90.58
N PHE A 1014 -2.82 3.16 -90.40
CA PHE A 1014 -3.23 1.86 -90.90
C PHE A 1014 -3.82 1.94 -92.33
N ILE A 1015 -3.38 1.07 -93.23
CA ILE A 1015 -3.79 1.11 -94.64
C ILE A 1015 -4.97 0.17 -94.93
N GLU A 1016 -6.13 0.71 -95.33
CA GLU A 1016 -7.35 -0.08 -95.60
C GLU A 1016 -7.39 -0.72 -97.01
N PRO A 1017 -8.14 -1.83 -97.21
CA PRO A 1017 -8.42 -2.38 -98.55
C PRO A 1017 -9.46 -1.54 -99.34
N GLY A 1018 -9.11 -1.06 -100.54
CA GLY A 1018 -10.02 -0.26 -101.38
C GLY A 1018 -11.11 -1.05 -102.12
N VAL A 1019 -12.36 -0.55 -102.15
CA VAL A 1019 -13.51 -1.15 -102.85
C VAL A 1019 -13.57 -0.73 -104.34
N ARG A 1020 -13.44 -1.68 -105.29
CA ARG A 1020 -13.71 -1.45 -106.73
C ARG A 1020 -15.15 -1.88 -107.09
N GLY A 1021 -15.96 -0.97 -107.65
CA GLY A 1021 -17.24 -1.31 -108.29
C GLY A 1021 -17.07 -2.02 -109.64
N ILE A 1022 -17.84 -3.09 -109.87
CA ILE A 1022 -17.91 -3.84 -111.14
C ILE A 1022 -19.00 -3.22 -112.05
N ARG A 1023 -18.69 -2.98 -113.34
CA ARG A 1023 -19.66 -2.63 -114.41
C ARG A 1023 -20.29 -3.90 -115.04
N LEU A 1024 -21.58 -3.83 -115.38
CA LEU A 1024 -22.40 -4.90 -115.98
C LEU A 1024 -22.02 -5.22 -117.45
N GLU A 1025 -21.25 -6.28 -117.72
CA GLU A 1025 -21.19 -6.93 -119.06
C GLU A 1025 -21.03 -8.48 -119.03
N ASN A 1026 -21.02 -9.14 -117.85
CA ASN A 1026 -20.76 -10.59 -117.73
C ASN A 1026 -22.00 -11.46 -117.36
N LEU A 1027 -23.08 -11.37 -118.15
CA LEU A 1027 -24.12 -12.40 -118.24
C LEU A 1027 -24.35 -12.74 -119.73
N ASN A 1028 -24.43 -14.05 -120.02
CA ASN A 1028 -24.64 -14.77 -121.30
C ASN A 1028 -23.35 -15.49 -121.78
N ASP A 1029 -23.16 -16.81 -121.72
CA ASP A 1029 -24.05 -17.96 -121.55
C ASP A 1029 -23.25 -19.14 -120.97
N PHE A 1030 -23.82 -19.92 -120.04
CA PHE A 1030 -24.18 -21.34 -120.27
C PHE A 1030 -24.95 -21.92 -119.08
N ILE A 1031 -26.11 -22.49 -119.42
CA ILE A 1031 -26.99 -23.36 -118.61
C ILE A 1031 -26.64 -24.84 -118.96
N ILE A 1032 -26.96 -25.76 -118.03
CA ILE A 1032 -27.00 -27.25 -118.07
C ILE A 1032 -25.71 -27.99 -117.62
N TYR A 1033 -25.55 -28.24 -116.32
CA TYR A 1033 -26.06 -29.41 -115.58
C TYR A 1033 -26.22 -29.07 -114.10
#